data_AF-A0A7X3VRL1-F1
#
_entry.id   AF-A0A7X3VRL1-F1
#
_cell.length_a   1.000
_cell.length_b   1.000
_cell.length_c   1.000
_cell.angle_alpha   90.00
_cell.angle_beta   90.00
_cell.angle_gamma   90.00
#
_symmetry.space_group_name_H-M   'P 1'
#
loop_
_entity.id
_entity.type
_entity.pdbx_description
1 polymer ?
#
loop_
_entity_poly.entity_id
_entity_poly.type
_entity_poly.pdbx_seq_one_letter_code
_entity_poly.pdbx_strand_id
1 'polypeptide(L)'
;VTERIQNRTFPSIALPRRTYWGTSNNYYNVAAKHDIHYFSTRFGLYWDSTPIASTEGLSTQLAGQVMGQVLSEYEKYAERNPNMLFFPAVAIGVYGGLDAFPPDSEFWLTDVDGQIIKNEVPWDEYTIDILNPEVQQLVIEQVVGIAECGYFSGVYFDVWAPYHTGVYEELYNIGEEEVIQAYITILKGIRARVRDDFLILVNRNRRKSSRYAEWINGSRMETGVSYPGGYTYERLVEAEDALLWNEKHLREPRINILEADGVVNQPPDGPDNLRWMRVWTTLSLTHSDGYSILRSPGEYGEYKEVPGVYQQYGDHTWYDFYDADLGKPVGVKGQRCDGCEGLFIREFTNGWAVYNRSGQPQKIQLPGQVTGVASGITSTTHIIPDLDGEMYLKKEPDTIVDGTVKVLDIELVIEDPSVWMPDAALQAVVRETLEALGLPASAPLTKEKMLQLTSLKANHRGIVDITGLEFAMFLKELHLGGRNRITDLHPLANLTHLTQLHIWHREVAGMSPVTNLDISPLSRLINLERLSLENNGISDISPLTELEELQVLGLSDNAIDDLSPLVGLKKLHHLNLSDNSIKDFSPIAGLTNLEELWIENNPATDFSPLSALNLTDFRSDVDVNDDSVVNILDLVIVANAFGKTEPDLNGDGIVNILDLVVVANAF
;
A
#
# COMPACT_ATOMS: atom_id res chain seq x y z
N VAL A 1 -14.51 -30.09 7.84
CA VAL A 1 -13.50 -29.02 7.70
C VAL A 1 -12.48 -29.32 6.59
N THR A 2 -11.81 -30.48 6.62
CA THR A 2 -10.78 -30.86 5.64
C THR A 2 -11.23 -30.79 4.18
N GLU A 3 -12.44 -31.25 3.85
CA GLU A 3 -12.98 -31.17 2.49
C GLU A 3 -13.10 -29.72 1.98
N ARG A 4 -13.61 -28.81 2.83
CA ARG A 4 -13.72 -27.38 2.51
C ARG A 4 -12.34 -26.75 2.21
N ILE A 5 -11.35 -27.08 3.04
CA ILE A 5 -9.94 -26.69 2.86
C ILE A 5 -9.40 -27.23 1.53
N GLN A 6 -9.68 -28.49 1.20
CA GLN A 6 -9.20 -29.11 -0.04
C GLN A 6 -9.88 -28.53 -1.28
N ASN A 7 -11.09 -27.97 -1.17
CA ASN A 7 -11.85 -27.47 -2.30
C ASN A 7 -11.50 -26.03 -2.71
N ARG A 8 -10.80 -25.23 -1.90
CA ARG A 8 -10.44 -23.82 -2.21
C ARG A 8 -9.51 -23.64 -3.41
N THR A 9 -9.63 -22.55 -4.14
CA THR A 9 -8.66 -22.12 -5.17
C THR A 9 -7.66 -21.12 -4.58
N PHE A 10 -6.62 -20.80 -5.34
CA PHE A 10 -5.59 -19.84 -4.92
C PHE A 10 -5.53 -18.66 -5.91
N PRO A 11 -5.26 -17.42 -5.42
CA PRO A 11 -4.90 -17.09 -4.05
C PRO A 11 -6.08 -17.16 -3.07
N SER A 12 -5.79 -17.61 -1.85
CA SER A 12 -6.81 -17.80 -0.80
C SER A 12 -6.76 -16.62 0.17
N ILE A 13 -7.85 -15.87 0.24
CA ILE A 13 -7.92 -14.59 0.98
C ILE A 13 -8.86 -14.73 2.16
N ALA A 14 -8.44 -14.23 3.33
CA ALA A 14 -9.27 -14.23 4.54
C ALA A 14 -10.04 -12.91 4.69
N LEU A 15 -11.32 -13.00 5.03
CA LEU A 15 -12.20 -11.85 5.24
C LEU A 15 -11.94 -11.22 6.61
N PRO A 16 -11.82 -9.88 6.71
CA PRO A 16 -11.48 -9.19 7.95
C PRO A 16 -12.65 -8.90 8.89
N ARG A 17 -12.31 -8.31 10.05
CA ARG A 17 -13.21 -7.88 11.14
C ARG A 17 -14.12 -6.68 10.78
N ARG A 18 -13.68 -5.77 9.91
CA ARG A 18 -14.46 -4.62 9.38
C ARG A 18 -14.11 -4.45 7.91
N THR A 19 -15.12 -4.19 7.07
CA THR A 19 -14.89 -4.04 5.63
C THR A 19 -15.76 -2.93 5.09
N TYR A 20 -15.13 -1.83 4.67
CA TYR A 20 -15.77 -0.83 3.83
C TYR A 20 -15.50 -1.11 2.35
N TRP A 21 -16.57 -1.08 1.57
CA TRP A 21 -16.52 -1.12 0.12
C TRP A 21 -17.29 0.09 -0.38
N GLY A 22 -16.78 0.77 -1.41
CA GLY A 22 -17.53 1.84 -2.10
C GLY A 22 -18.95 1.38 -2.46
N THR A 23 -19.84 2.35 -2.70
CA THR A 23 -21.32 2.38 -2.76
C THR A 23 -22.11 1.27 -3.51
N SER A 24 -21.58 0.06 -3.69
CA SER A 24 -22.21 -1.04 -4.41
C SER A 24 -23.06 -1.95 -3.51
N ASN A 25 -24.26 -2.28 -3.98
CA ASN A 25 -25.24 -3.22 -3.38
C ASN A 25 -24.78 -4.70 -3.35
N ASN A 26 -23.47 -5.00 -3.25
CA ASN A 26 -22.91 -6.33 -3.54
C ASN A 26 -22.02 -6.96 -2.44
N TYR A 27 -22.14 -6.50 -1.19
CA TYR A 27 -21.32 -6.93 -0.04
C TYR A 27 -21.11 -8.45 0.07
N TYR A 28 -22.20 -9.22 0.09
CA TYR A 28 -22.13 -10.66 0.33
C TYR A 28 -21.44 -11.43 -0.80
N ASN A 29 -21.46 -10.95 -2.05
CA ASN A 29 -20.80 -11.65 -3.15
C ASN A 29 -19.29 -11.44 -3.13
N VAL A 30 -18.82 -10.24 -2.77
CA VAL A 30 -17.38 -9.98 -2.57
C VAL A 30 -16.89 -10.72 -1.33
N ALA A 31 -17.64 -10.66 -0.22
CA ALA A 31 -17.29 -11.38 0.99
C ALA A 31 -17.21 -12.90 0.76
N ALA A 32 -18.09 -13.46 -0.07
CA ALA A 32 -18.07 -14.88 -0.43
C ALA A 32 -16.88 -15.30 -1.30
N LYS A 33 -16.14 -14.36 -1.94
CA LYS A 33 -14.87 -14.69 -2.62
C LYS A 33 -13.77 -15.10 -1.62
N HIS A 34 -13.93 -14.79 -0.33
CA HIS A 34 -12.99 -15.16 0.71
C HIS A 34 -13.25 -16.57 1.20
N ASP A 35 -12.20 -17.25 1.62
CA ASP A 35 -12.26 -18.64 2.08
C ASP A 35 -12.39 -18.77 3.60
N ILE A 36 -12.06 -17.71 4.34
CA ILE A 36 -12.21 -17.64 5.79
C ILE A 36 -12.97 -16.39 6.18
N HIS A 37 -13.87 -16.52 7.17
CA HIS A 37 -14.45 -15.40 7.90
C HIS A 37 -14.09 -15.49 9.38
N TYR A 38 -13.44 -14.45 9.91
CA TYR A 38 -13.39 -14.21 11.36
C TYR A 38 -14.55 -13.29 11.71
N PHE A 39 -15.44 -13.72 12.58
CA PHE A 39 -16.57 -12.85 12.89
C PHE A 39 -16.14 -11.74 13.86
N SER A 40 -16.58 -10.51 13.56
CA SER A 40 -16.52 -9.43 14.53
C SER A 40 -17.51 -9.67 15.66
N THR A 41 -17.22 -9.00 16.78
CA THR A 41 -17.96 -8.91 18.05
C THR A 41 -19.30 -9.66 18.14
N ARG A 42 -20.27 -9.48 17.23
CA ARG A 42 -21.60 -10.14 17.24
C ARG A 42 -21.65 -11.70 17.23
N PHE A 43 -20.57 -12.40 16.92
CA PHE A 43 -20.45 -13.88 17.07
C PHE A 43 -19.49 -14.29 18.19
N GLY A 44 -18.89 -13.32 18.88
CA GLY A 44 -18.07 -13.56 20.05
C GLY A 44 -18.96 -13.94 21.23
N LEU A 45 -18.51 -14.90 22.03
CA LEU A 45 -19.02 -15.05 23.38
C LEU A 45 -18.47 -13.86 24.16
N TYR A 46 -19.38 -13.00 24.64
CA TYR A 46 -19.02 -11.84 25.43
C TYR A 46 -19.12 -12.16 26.92
N TRP A 47 -18.37 -11.40 27.71
CA TRP A 47 -18.56 -11.30 29.15
C TRP A 47 -19.96 -10.67 29.37
N ASP A 48 -20.93 -11.44 29.90
CA ASP A 48 -22.30 -10.95 30.12
C ASP A 48 -22.35 -10.07 31.37
N SER A 49 -22.69 -8.80 31.20
CA SER A 49 -22.74 -7.78 32.26
C SER A 49 -24.16 -7.48 32.77
N THR A 50 -25.18 -8.27 32.41
CA THR A 50 -26.58 -7.94 32.75
C THR A 50 -26.95 -8.32 34.21
N PRO A 51 -27.42 -7.39 35.05
CA PRO A 51 -27.85 -7.68 36.42
C PRO A 51 -29.29 -8.22 36.45
N ILE A 52 -29.51 -9.50 36.08
CA ILE A 52 -30.78 -10.19 36.36
C ILE A 52 -30.50 -11.56 36.98
N ALA A 53 -31.00 -11.71 38.21
CA ALA A 53 -31.08 -12.88 39.07
C ALA A 53 -30.75 -14.27 38.46
N SER A 54 -29.79 -14.93 39.09
CA SER A 54 -29.60 -16.40 39.22
C SER A 54 -28.67 -17.18 38.29
N THR A 55 -27.70 -16.55 37.61
CA THR A 55 -26.47 -17.26 37.16
C THR A 55 -25.26 -16.33 37.15
N GLU A 56 -24.15 -16.82 37.68
CA GLU A 56 -22.85 -16.19 37.89
C GLU A 56 -22.21 -15.72 36.57
N GLY A 57 -21.97 -14.40 36.45
CA GLY A 57 -20.84 -13.73 35.78
C GLY A 57 -20.48 -13.99 34.31
N LEU A 58 -20.98 -15.05 33.65
CA LEU A 58 -20.52 -15.50 32.33
C LEU A 58 -21.59 -16.25 31.56
N SER A 59 -21.91 -15.77 30.35
CA SER A 59 -22.75 -16.54 29.45
C SER A 59 -21.96 -17.72 28.89
N THR A 60 -22.10 -18.89 29.51
CA THR A 60 -21.68 -20.20 28.98
C THR A 60 -22.60 -20.69 27.84
N GLN A 61 -23.62 -19.91 27.52
CA GLN A 61 -24.51 -20.12 26.38
C GLN A 61 -24.29 -18.99 25.37
N LEU A 62 -24.46 -19.24 24.07
CA LEU A 62 -24.52 -18.15 23.10
C LEU A 62 -25.76 -17.29 23.43
N ALA A 63 -25.56 -16.07 23.94
CA ALA A 63 -26.62 -15.23 24.51
C ALA A 63 -27.76 -14.93 23.50
N GLY A 64 -29.00 -14.94 24.01
CA GLY A 64 -30.29 -15.00 23.28
C GLY A 64 -30.64 -13.87 22.29
N GLN A 65 -31.87 -13.93 21.73
CA GLN A 65 -32.49 -13.13 20.64
C GLN A 65 -31.66 -12.89 19.34
N VAL A 66 -30.33 -13.06 19.35
CA VAL A 66 -29.40 -12.72 18.27
C VAL A 66 -28.94 -13.96 17.49
N MET A 67 -29.08 -15.18 18.05
CA MET A 67 -28.73 -16.43 17.36
C MET A 67 -29.41 -16.58 15.99
N GLY A 68 -30.69 -16.19 15.87
CA GLY A 68 -31.40 -16.23 14.58
C GLY A 68 -30.82 -15.28 13.54
N GLN A 69 -30.32 -14.11 13.96
CA GLN A 69 -29.65 -13.15 13.07
C GLN A 69 -28.27 -13.66 12.66
N VAL A 70 -27.53 -14.21 13.63
CA VAL A 70 -26.21 -14.83 13.47
C VAL A 70 -26.28 -16.01 12.49
N LEU A 71 -27.21 -16.93 12.68
CA LEU A 71 -27.44 -18.03 11.75
C LEU A 71 -27.88 -17.53 10.38
N SER A 72 -28.75 -16.51 10.31
CA SER A 72 -29.12 -15.90 9.02
C SER A 72 -27.92 -15.26 8.30
N GLU A 73 -26.99 -14.63 9.00
CA GLU A 73 -25.76 -14.10 8.40
C GLU A 73 -24.83 -15.22 7.93
N TYR A 74 -24.64 -16.25 8.75
CA TYR A 74 -23.90 -17.46 8.36
C TYR A 74 -24.48 -18.08 7.08
N GLU A 75 -25.80 -18.25 7.01
CA GLU A 75 -26.49 -18.84 5.86
C GLU A 75 -26.24 -18.02 4.59
N LYS A 76 -26.27 -16.68 4.66
CA LYS A 76 -25.99 -15.82 3.50
C LYS A 76 -24.58 -16.02 2.93
N TYR A 77 -23.58 -16.24 3.78
CA TYR A 77 -22.22 -16.55 3.34
C TYR A 77 -22.11 -17.99 2.82
N ALA A 78 -22.64 -18.96 3.58
CA ALA A 78 -22.56 -20.37 3.25
C ALA A 78 -23.30 -20.73 1.94
N GLU A 79 -24.40 -20.05 1.62
CA GLU A 79 -25.11 -20.20 0.34
C GLU A 79 -24.27 -19.77 -0.87
N ARG A 80 -23.37 -18.80 -0.67
CA ARG A 80 -22.53 -18.23 -1.74
C ARG A 80 -21.17 -18.91 -1.83
N ASN A 81 -20.58 -19.24 -0.68
CA ASN A 81 -19.36 -20.01 -0.57
C ASN A 81 -19.53 -21.16 0.44
N PRO A 82 -19.93 -22.36 -0.03
CA PRO A 82 -20.11 -23.52 0.85
C PRO A 82 -18.79 -24.05 1.44
N ASN A 83 -17.64 -23.61 0.92
CA ASN A 83 -16.32 -23.99 1.40
C ASN A 83 -15.75 -22.98 2.42
N MET A 84 -16.46 -21.88 2.72
CA MET A 84 -15.98 -20.90 3.69
C MET A 84 -15.82 -21.53 5.08
N LEU A 85 -14.72 -21.19 5.75
CA LEU A 85 -14.46 -21.55 7.13
C LEU A 85 -14.79 -20.38 8.04
N PHE A 86 -15.41 -20.68 9.18
CA PHE A 86 -15.90 -19.67 10.12
C PHE A 86 -15.22 -19.83 11.47
N PHE A 87 -14.68 -18.73 11.99
CA PHE A 87 -13.94 -18.67 13.25
C PHE A 87 -14.45 -17.51 14.11
N PRO A 88 -15.35 -17.76 15.07
CA PRO A 88 -15.66 -16.78 16.10
C PRO A 88 -14.41 -16.46 16.93
N ALA A 89 -14.27 -15.19 17.29
CA ALA A 89 -13.21 -14.75 18.19
C ALA A 89 -13.61 -15.02 19.65
N VAL A 90 -12.68 -15.57 20.44
CA VAL A 90 -12.79 -15.64 21.90
C VAL A 90 -11.74 -14.70 22.48
N ALA A 91 -12.20 -13.75 23.29
CA ALA A 91 -11.34 -12.77 23.93
C ALA A 91 -10.78 -13.32 25.24
N ILE A 92 -9.47 -13.17 25.45
CA ILE A 92 -8.77 -13.49 26.71
C ILE A 92 -8.29 -12.19 27.41
N GLY A 93 -8.56 -11.03 26.80
CA GLY A 93 -8.40 -9.69 27.37
C GLY A 93 -9.70 -8.88 27.27
N VAL A 94 -9.78 -7.73 27.92
CA VAL A 94 -10.98 -6.87 27.93
C VAL A 94 -10.75 -5.59 27.15
N TYR A 95 -11.52 -5.41 26.08
CA TYR A 95 -11.67 -4.14 25.38
C TYR A 95 -12.72 -3.30 26.11
N GLY A 96 -12.46 -2.02 26.40
CA GLY A 96 -13.39 -1.16 27.14
C GLY A 96 -14.82 -1.16 26.56
N GLY A 97 -15.85 -1.22 27.42
CA GLY A 97 -17.26 -1.18 27.03
C GLY A 97 -18.11 -2.36 27.53
N LEU A 98 -18.94 -2.93 26.65
CA LEU A 98 -19.89 -4.03 26.93
C LEU A 98 -19.23 -5.35 27.39
N ASP A 99 -17.90 -5.42 27.33
CA ASP A 99 -17.08 -6.61 27.58
C ASP A 99 -16.43 -6.63 28.98
N ALA A 100 -16.70 -5.63 29.83
CA ALA A 100 -16.06 -5.52 31.13
C ALA A 100 -16.77 -6.32 32.23
N PHE A 101 -16.01 -7.08 33.01
CA PHE A 101 -16.50 -7.60 34.28
C PHE A 101 -16.93 -6.45 35.21
N PRO A 102 -17.81 -6.73 36.19
CA PRO A 102 -18.01 -5.80 37.30
C PRO A 102 -16.67 -5.37 37.91
N PRO A 103 -16.49 -4.08 38.29
CA PRO A 103 -15.24 -3.61 38.89
C PRO A 103 -14.79 -4.38 40.14
N ASP A 104 -15.71 -5.09 40.81
CA ASP A 104 -15.47 -5.93 41.99
C ASP A 104 -15.25 -7.41 41.67
N SER A 105 -15.14 -7.79 40.39
CA SER A 105 -14.86 -9.17 39.97
C SER A 105 -13.49 -9.66 40.44
N GLU A 106 -13.42 -10.89 40.93
CA GLU A 106 -12.18 -11.56 41.33
C GLU A 106 -11.32 -12.03 40.15
N PHE A 107 -11.81 -11.86 38.92
CA PHE A 107 -11.10 -12.26 37.70
C PHE A 107 -10.18 -11.17 37.15
N TRP A 108 -10.21 -9.97 37.73
CA TRP A 108 -9.28 -8.92 37.39
C TRP A 108 -7.88 -9.20 37.94
N LEU A 109 -6.85 -8.93 37.13
CA LEU A 109 -5.49 -8.84 37.64
C LEU A 109 -5.35 -7.50 38.38
N THR A 110 -5.05 -7.56 39.69
CA THR A 110 -4.98 -6.36 40.56
C THR A 110 -3.63 -6.20 41.21
N ASP A 111 -3.07 -4.99 41.23
CA ASP A 111 -1.82 -4.69 41.91
C ASP A 111 -1.85 -4.95 43.43
N VAL A 112 -0.73 -4.69 44.11
CA VAL A 112 -0.57 -4.91 45.56
C VAL A 112 -1.55 -4.10 46.42
N ASP A 113 -2.14 -3.04 45.89
CA ASP A 113 -3.12 -2.18 46.55
C ASP A 113 -4.57 -2.53 46.15
N GLY A 114 -4.76 -3.59 45.35
CA GLY A 114 -6.06 -4.07 44.89
C GLY A 114 -6.63 -3.24 43.74
N GLN A 115 -5.83 -2.42 43.06
CA GLN A 115 -6.26 -1.68 41.87
C GLN A 115 -6.13 -2.54 40.62
N ILE A 116 -7.15 -2.50 39.75
CA ILE A 116 -7.13 -3.25 38.48
C ILE A 116 -6.02 -2.73 37.59
N ILE A 117 -5.19 -3.64 37.08
CA ILE A 117 -4.10 -3.31 36.17
C ILE A 117 -4.66 -3.05 34.77
N LYS A 118 -4.37 -1.85 34.26
CA LYS A 118 -4.67 -1.43 32.90
C LYS A 118 -3.48 -1.73 31.99
N ASN A 119 -3.74 -2.08 30.73
CA ASN A 119 -2.63 -2.22 29.81
C ASN A 119 -2.15 -0.85 29.32
N GLU A 120 -0.86 -0.80 28.95
CA GLU A 120 -0.24 0.37 28.35
C GLU A 120 -0.76 0.66 26.93
N VAL A 121 -1.50 -0.29 26.34
CA VAL A 121 -2.03 -0.19 24.98
C VAL A 121 -3.43 0.44 25.03
N PRO A 122 -3.71 1.55 24.29
CA PRO A 122 -4.95 2.33 24.45
C PRO A 122 -6.28 1.60 24.24
N TRP A 123 -6.27 0.43 23.62
CA TRP A 123 -7.46 -0.37 23.30
C TRP A 123 -7.65 -1.62 24.17
N ASP A 124 -6.65 -2.03 24.95
CA ASP A 124 -6.70 -3.20 25.83
C ASP A 124 -6.81 -2.70 27.28
N GLU A 125 -7.97 -2.20 27.70
CA GLU A 125 -8.04 -1.32 28.87
C GLU A 125 -7.75 -2.03 30.22
N TYR A 126 -7.96 -3.36 30.33
CA TYR A 126 -7.82 -4.10 31.60
C TYR A 126 -7.33 -5.54 31.41
N THR A 127 -6.51 -6.03 32.34
CA THR A 127 -5.97 -7.40 32.32
C THR A 127 -6.81 -8.37 33.15
N ILE A 128 -7.19 -9.51 32.56
CA ILE A 128 -7.79 -10.66 33.27
C ILE A 128 -6.66 -11.51 33.86
N ASP A 129 -6.84 -12.02 35.09
CA ASP A 129 -5.91 -12.97 35.69
C ASP A 129 -6.04 -14.35 35.04
N ILE A 130 -5.12 -14.66 34.12
CA ILE A 130 -5.11 -15.94 33.40
C ILE A 130 -4.59 -17.09 34.28
N LEU A 131 -3.93 -16.80 35.40
CA LEU A 131 -3.48 -17.81 36.36
C LEU A 131 -4.65 -18.32 37.22
N ASN A 132 -5.74 -17.56 37.32
CA ASN A 132 -6.95 -18.01 38.00
C ASN A 132 -7.54 -19.26 37.30
N PRO A 133 -7.63 -20.42 37.99
CA PRO A 133 -8.13 -21.65 37.39
C PRO A 133 -9.58 -21.56 36.91
N GLU A 134 -10.39 -20.71 37.53
CA GLU A 134 -11.78 -20.50 37.09
C GLU A 134 -11.79 -19.77 35.75
N VAL A 135 -11.00 -18.70 35.58
CA VAL A 135 -10.84 -18.01 34.29
C VAL A 135 -10.43 -18.99 33.19
N GLN A 136 -9.44 -19.85 33.47
CA GLN A 136 -9.00 -20.88 32.52
C GLN A 136 -10.16 -21.83 32.14
N GLN A 137 -10.91 -22.31 33.14
CA GLN A 137 -12.06 -23.19 32.91
C GLN A 137 -13.14 -22.51 32.07
N LEU A 138 -13.39 -21.23 32.32
CA LEU A 138 -14.41 -20.46 31.64
C LEU A 138 -14.10 -20.25 30.16
N VAL A 139 -12.83 -19.95 29.83
CA VAL A 139 -12.36 -19.89 28.43
C VAL A 139 -12.55 -21.27 27.76
N ILE A 140 -12.26 -22.37 28.47
CA ILE A 140 -12.50 -23.72 27.95
C ILE A 140 -13.99 -23.94 27.65
N GLU A 141 -14.89 -23.63 28.60
CA GLU A 141 -16.34 -23.83 28.41
C GLU A 141 -16.89 -23.01 27.23
N GLN A 142 -16.41 -21.79 27.02
CA GLN A 142 -16.82 -20.97 25.88
C GLN A 142 -16.49 -21.65 24.54
N VAL A 143 -15.26 -22.13 24.41
CA VAL A 143 -14.80 -22.80 23.18
C VAL A 143 -15.54 -24.13 22.98
N VAL A 144 -15.82 -24.86 24.06
CA VAL A 144 -16.63 -26.08 24.02
C VAL A 144 -18.05 -25.76 23.55
N GLY A 145 -18.68 -24.72 24.08
CA GLY A 145 -20.00 -24.26 23.63
C GLY A 145 -20.02 -23.92 22.13
N ILE A 146 -19.01 -23.21 21.63
CA ILE A 146 -18.85 -22.92 20.19
C ILE A 146 -18.73 -24.22 19.38
N ALA A 147 -17.93 -25.17 19.85
CA ALA A 147 -17.71 -26.43 19.16
C ALA A 147 -18.98 -27.30 19.11
N GLU A 148 -19.74 -27.36 20.21
CA GLU A 148 -20.98 -28.12 20.35
C GLU A 148 -22.12 -27.58 19.48
N CYS A 149 -22.08 -26.29 19.13
CA CYS A 149 -23.06 -25.69 18.22
C CYS A 149 -22.98 -26.23 16.78
N GLY A 150 -21.85 -26.79 16.38
CA GLY A 150 -21.70 -27.49 15.08
C GLY A 150 -21.60 -26.61 13.82
N TYR A 151 -21.79 -25.29 13.92
CA TYR A 151 -21.73 -24.38 12.77
C TYR A 151 -20.31 -23.92 12.40
N PHE A 152 -19.40 -23.87 13.38
CA PHE A 152 -18.09 -23.26 13.23
C PHE A 152 -17.00 -24.27 12.93
N SER A 153 -16.01 -23.83 12.15
CA SER A 153 -14.87 -24.66 11.77
C SER A 153 -13.83 -24.74 12.90
N GLY A 154 -13.79 -23.72 13.75
CA GLY A 154 -12.85 -23.60 14.85
C GLY A 154 -13.11 -22.35 15.67
N VAL A 155 -12.09 -21.94 16.42
CA VAL A 155 -12.06 -20.69 17.19
C VAL A 155 -10.80 -19.90 16.83
N TYR A 156 -10.90 -18.58 16.98
CA TYR A 156 -9.78 -17.66 16.85
C TYR A 156 -9.54 -16.90 18.15
N PHE A 157 -8.29 -16.81 18.58
CA PHE A 157 -7.89 -15.98 19.72
C PHE A 157 -7.07 -14.78 19.22
N ASP A 158 -7.68 -13.60 19.29
CA ASP A 158 -7.13 -12.35 18.73
C ASP A 158 -5.91 -11.82 19.50
N VAL A 159 -5.87 -12.09 20.80
CA VAL A 159 -4.76 -11.76 21.67
C VAL A 159 -4.26 -13.07 22.27
N TRP A 160 -3.32 -13.71 21.58
CA TRP A 160 -2.70 -14.96 22.01
C TRP A 160 -1.19 -14.82 22.11
N ALA A 161 -0.74 -13.83 22.85
CA ALA A 161 0.66 -13.65 23.18
C ALA A 161 0.72 -12.83 24.45
N PRO A 162 1.67 -13.13 25.34
CA PRO A 162 1.74 -12.42 26.59
C PRO A 162 2.48 -11.10 26.35
N TYR A 163 1.78 -10.08 25.84
CA TYR A 163 2.20 -8.71 26.13
C TYR A 163 2.25 -8.48 27.65
N HIS A 164 1.50 -9.30 28.39
CA HIS A 164 1.30 -9.21 29.82
C HIS A 164 2.18 -10.15 30.66
N THR A 165 3.02 -11.04 30.09
CA THR A 165 3.93 -11.84 30.94
C THR A 165 4.90 -10.95 31.70
N GLY A 166 5.32 -9.85 31.08
CA GLY A 166 6.10 -8.81 31.75
C GLY A 166 5.38 -8.24 32.97
N VAL A 167 4.05 -8.07 32.90
CA VAL A 167 3.23 -7.58 34.02
C VAL A 167 3.25 -8.56 35.19
N TYR A 168 3.16 -9.87 34.92
CA TYR A 168 3.24 -10.90 35.96
C TYR A 168 4.64 -10.96 36.61
N GLU A 169 5.69 -10.82 35.82
CA GLU A 169 7.07 -10.78 36.30
C GLU A 169 7.36 -9.51 37.12
N GLU A 170 6.92 -8.35 36.64
CA GLU A 170 7.14 -7.05 37.27
C GLU A 170 6.39 -6.89 38.59
N LEU A 171 5.10 -7.27 38.63
CA LEU A 171 4.24 -7.00 39.79
C LEU A 171 4.25 -8.12 40.83
N TYR A 172 4.45 -9.37 40.40
CA TYR A 172 4.35 -10.53 41.29
C TYR A 172 5.58 -11.45 41.27
N ASN A 173 6.62 -11.13 40.49
CA ASN A 173 7.81 -11.96 40.32
C ASN A 173 7.47 -13.39 39.85
N ILE A 174 6.43 -13.51 39.02
CA ILE A 174 6.01 -14.75 38.37
C ILE A 174 6.64 -14.81 36.98
N GLY A 175 7.42 -15.87 36.73
CA GLY A 175 8.15 -16.02 35.46
C GLY A 175 7.25 -16.37 34.27
N GLU A 176 7.73 -16.06 33.06
CA GLU A 176 7.02 -16.28 31.80
C GLU A 176 6.48 -17.72 31.63
N GLU A 177 7.24 -18.72 32.07
CA GLU A 177 6.89 -20.13 31.90
C GLU A 177 5.62 -20.53 32.66
N GLU A 178 5.34 -19.92 33.82
CA GLU A 178 4.12 -20.20 34.59
C GLU A 178 2.87 -19.71 33.85
N VAL A 179 2.95 -18.49 33.31
CA VAL A 179 1.88 -17.92 32.48
C VAL A 179 1.69 -18.74 31.20
N ILE A 180 2.78 -19.11 30.51
CA ILE A 180 2.72 -20.00 29.33
C ILE A 180 2.02 -21.31 29.69
N GLN A 181 2.29 -21.88 30.86
CA GLN A 181 1.69 -23.12 31.31
C GLN A 181 0.17 -22.97 31.53
N ALA A 182 -0.33 -21.80 31.97
CA ALA A 182 -1.76 -21.52 32.03
C ALA A 182 -2.43 -21.52 30.65
N TYR A 183 -1.83 -20.88 29.64
CA TYR A 183 -2.32 -20.96 28.25
C TYR A 183 -2.31 -22.39 27.70
N ILE A 184 -1.28 -23.17 28.02
CA ILE A 184 -1.21 -24.59 27.66
C ILE A 184 -2.33 -25.39 28.36
N THR A 185 -2.64 -25.09 29.63
CA THR A 185 -3.74 -25.72 30.36
C THR A 185 -5.08 -25.47 29.65
N ILE A 186 -5.34 -24.24 29.22
CA ILE A 186 -6.52 -23.88 28.43
C ILE A 186 -6.57 -24.71 27.15
N LEU A 187 -5.49 -24.73 26.35
CA LEU A 187 -5.43 -25.48 25.10
C LEU A 187 -5.65 -26.99 25.30
N LYS A 188 -5.05 -27.57 26.34
CA LYS A 188 -5.25 -28.99 26.70
C LYS A 188 -6.69 -29.26 27.11
N GLY A 189 -7.29 -28.38 27.92
CA GLY A 189 -8.68 -28.48 28.35
C GLY A 189 -9.66 -28.43 27.18
N ILE A 190 -9.43 -27.51 26.23
CA ILE A 190 -10.20 -27.43 24.98
C ILE A 190 -10.04 -28.73 24.19
N ARG A 191 -8.80 -29.16 23.93
CA ARG A 191 -8.51 -30.36 23.11
C ARG A 191 -9.05 -31.65 23.69
N ALA A 192 -9.19 -31.75 25.01
CA ALA A 192 -9.80 -32.90 25.65
C ALA A 192 -11.32 -33.01 25.40
N ARG A 193 -11.97 -31.94 24.94
CA ARG A 193 -13.44 -31.81 24.92
C ARG A 193 -14.04 -31.48 23.56
N VAL A 194 -13.26 -30.96 22.62
CA VAL A 194 -13.73 -30.66 21.25
C VAL A 194 -13.39 -31.80 20.28
N ARG A 195 -14.11 -31.86 19.16
CA ARG A 195 -13.80 -32.78 18.04
C ARG A 195 -12.38 -32.57 17.52
N ASP A 196 -11.71 -33.65 17.11
CA ASP A 196 -10.31 -33.62 16.64
C ASP A 196 -10.09 -32.67 15.45
N ASP A 197 -11.09 -32.51 14.59
CA ASP A 197 -11.07 -31.63 13.43
C ASP A 197 -11.58 -30.20 13.72
N PHE A 198 -11.78 -29.84 14.99
CA PHE A 198 -12.04 -28.46 15.41
C PHE A 198 -10.74 -27.67 15.38
N LEU A 199 -10.74 -26.55 14.67
CA LEU A 199 -9.51 -25.77 14.46
C LEU A 199 -9.29 -24.77 15.58
N ILE A 200 -8.04 -24.60 16.01
CA ILE A 200 -7.66 -23.55 16.98
C ILE A 200 -6.63 -22.65 16.32
N LEU A 201 -7.01 -21.38 16.13
CA LEU A 201 -6.17 -20.33 15.57
C LEU A 201 -5.82 -19.30 16.63
N VAL A 202 -4.61 -18.79 16.57
CA VAL A 202 -4.09 -17.83 17.55
C VAL A 202 -3.41 -16.67 16.84
N ASN A 203 -3.52 -15.45 17.35
CA ASN A 203 -2.69 -14.36 16.86
C ASN A 203 -1.34 -14.35 17.58
N ARG A 204 -0.26 -14.55 16.83
CA ARG A 204 1.11 -14.54 17.35
C ARG A 204 1.98 -13.49 16.71
N ASN A 205 1.38 -12.55 15.96
CA ASN A 205 2.12 -11.60 15.15
C ASN A 205 3.17 -12.37 14.31
N ARG A 206 4.39 -11.83 14.18
CA ARG A 206 5.48 -12.46 13.43
C ARG A 206 6.23 -13.57 14.18
N ARG A 207 5.71 -14.06 15.31
CA ARG A 207 6.44 -15.00 16.18
C ARG A 207 6.08 -16.45 15.88
N LYS A 208 7.06 -17.33 16.05
CA LYS A 208 6.85 -18.78 16.07
C LYS A 208 6.00 -19.18 17.28
N SER A 209 5.18 -20.22 17.09
CA SER A 209 4.29 -20.76 18.13
C SER A 209 4.81 -22.06 18.73
N SER A 210 6.12 -22.14 18.96
CA SER A 210 6.83 -23.36 19.38
C SER A 210 6.25 -24.02 20.62
N ARG A 211 5.89 -23.23 21.63
CA ARG A 211 5.32 -23.72 22.89
C ARG A 211 3.89 -24.26 22.77
N TYR A 212 3.17 -23.90 21.70
CA TYR A 212 1.74 -24.23 21.53
C TYR A 212 1.48 -25.20 20.36
N ALA A 213 2.52 -25.58 19.63
CA ALA A 213 2.44 -26.28 18.34
C ALA A 213 1.61 -27.57 18.39
N GLU A 214 1.63 -28.25 19.52
CA GLU A 214 0.90 -29.50 19.73
C GLU A 214 -0.63 -29.30 19.70
N TRP A 215 -1.15 -28.12 20.05
CA TRP A 215 -2.58 -27.91 20.26
C TRP A 215 -3.23 -26.94 19.26
N ILE A 216 -2.47 -26.16 18.51
CA ILE A 216 -3.01 -25.19 17.55
C ILE A 216 -2.83 -25.66 16.10
N ASN A 217 -3.75 -25.22 15.24
CA ASN A 217 -3.73 -25.49 13.80
C ASN A 217 -3.08 -24.36 13.00
N GLY A 218 -3.00 -23.16 13.56
CA GLY A 218 -2.68 -22.01 12.74
C GLY A 218 -2.41 -20.74 13.53
N SER A 219 -1.76 -19.79 12.85
CA SER A 219 -1.44 -18.49 13.40
C SER A 219 -1.89 -17.38 12.45
N ARG A 220 -2.54 -16.34 12.99
CA ARG A 220 -2.57 -15.03 12.35
C ARG A 220 -1.26 -14.32 12.65
N MET A 221 -0.66 -13.74 11.63
CA MET A 221 0.66 -13.16 11.66
C MET A 221 0.62 -11.71 11.19
N GLU A 222 0.29 -10.80 12.12
CA GLU A 222 0.34 -9.35 11.90
C GLU A 222 1.79 -8.88 11.74
N THR A 223 2.10 -8.35 10.56
CA THR A 223 3.48 -8.05 10.18
C THR A 223 3.94 -6.67 10.64
N GLY A 224 3.06 -5.68 10.73
CA GLY A 224 3.43 -4.31 11.10
C GLY A 224 4.31 -3.65 10.05
N VAL A 225 3.95 -2.45 9.58
CA VAL A 225 4.89 -1.63 8.80
C VAL A 225 6.19 -1.41 9.58
N SER A 226 7.33 -1.41 8.87
CA SER A 226 8.65 -1.19 9.45
C SER A 226 9.02 0.30 9.52
N TYR A 227 8.50 1.08 8.58
CA TYR A 227 8.65 2.54 8.46
C TYR A 227 7.45 3.09 7.67
N PRO A 228 7.24 4.42 7.60
CA PRO A 228 6.07 5.00 6.93
C PRO A 228 5.85 4.54 5.49
N GLY A 229 6.93 4.21 4.76
CA GLY A 229 6.91 3.73 3.37
C GLY A 229 6.86 2.20 3.18
N GLY A 230 6.68 1.40 4.23
CA GLY A 230 6.45 -0.04 4.13
C GLY A 230 7.39 -0.90 4.97
N TYR A 231 8.04 -1.89 4.34
CA TYR A 231 8.71 -3.00 5.02
C TYR A 231 10.20 -3.05 4.72
N THR A 232 11.01 -3.40 5.73
CA THR A 232 12.43 -3.69 5.50
C THR A 232 12.65 -5.15 5.09
N TYR A 233 13.84 -5.43 4.56
CA TYR A 233 14.28 -6.79 4.24
C TYR A 233 14.20 -7.72 5.45
N GLU A 234 14.68 -7.26 6.61
CA GLU A 234 14.68 -8.03 7.86
C GLU A 234 13.27 -8.40 8.29
N ARG A 235 12.31 -7.50 8.07
CA ARG A 235 10.90 -7.73 8.39
C ARG A 235 10.28 -8.84 7.54
N LEU A 236 10.63 -8.88 6.25
CA LEU A 236 10.17 -9.95 5.35
C LEU A 236 10.77 -11.30 5.76
N VAL A 237 12.08 -11.32 6.04
CA VAL A 237 12.78 -12.54 6.50
C VAL A 237 12.20 -13.07 7.83
N GLU A 238 11.88 -12.19 8.78
CA GLU A 238 11.23 -12.58 10.04
C GLU A 238 9.89 -13.28 9.80
N ALA A 239 9.05 -12.69 8.95
CA ALA A 239 7.74 -13.24 8.61
C ALA A 239 7.85 -14.57 7.86
N GLU A 240 8.77 -14.70 6.91
CA GLU A 240 9.03 -15.95 6.17
C GLU A 240 9.48 -17.09 7.09
N ASP A 241 10.44 -16.82 7.98
CA ASP A 241 10.97 -17.82 8.92
C ASP A 241 9.88 -18.32 9.88
N ALA A 242 9.04 -17.40 10.38
CA ALA A 242 7.91 -17.78 11.21
C ALA A 242 6.84 -18.55 10.43
N LEU A 243 6.52 -18.15 9.19
CA LEU A 243 5.51 -18.79 8.36
C LEU A 243 5.92 -20.22 7.97
N LEU A 244 7.15 -20.40 7.47
CA LEU A 244 7.68 -21.72 7.16
C LEU A 244 7.76 -22.62 8.39
N TRP A 245 8.13 -22.06 9.54
CA TRP A 245 8.14 -22.82 10.78
C TRP A 245 6.72 -23.26 11.14
N ASN A 246 5.72 -22.37 11.08
CA ASN A 246 4.34 -22.72 11.37
C ASN A 246 3.80 -23.80 10.40
N GLU A 247 4.09 -23.66 9.10
CA GLU A 247 3.73 -24.62 8.05
C GLU A 247 4.34 -26.01 8.22
N LYS A 248 5.40 -26.13 9.02
CA LYS A 248 6.08 -27.40 9.30
C LYS A 248 5.67 -28.04 10.63
N HIS A 249 5.38 -27.24 11.66
CA HIS A 249 5.30 -27.74 13.04
C HIS A 249 3.90 -27.72 13.66
N LEU A 250 2.95 -26.94 13.13
CA LEU A 250 1.59 -26.90 13.68
C LEU A 250 0.77 -28.14 13.31
N ARG A 251 -0.35 -28.38 14.03
CA ARG A 251 -1.27 -29.50 13.73
C ARG A 251 -1.92 -29.33 12.36
N GLU A 252 -2.13 -30.45 11.69
CA GLU A 252 -2.95 -30.49 10.48
C GLU A 252 -4.46 -30.46 10.82
N PRO A 253 -5.30 -29.87 9.94
CA PRO A 253 -4.90 -29.07 8.78
C PRO A 253 -4.34 -27.71 9.23
N ARG A 254 -3.26 -27.25 8.58
CA ARG A 254 -2.61 -25.98 8.92
C ARG A 254 -3.33 -24.77 8.30
N ILE A 255 -3.53 -23.73 9.10
CA ILE A 255 -4.21 -22.48 8.70
C ILE A 255 -3.37 -21.28 9.15
N ASN A 256 -2.36 -20.93 8.39
CA ASN A 256 -1.58 -19.73 8.67
C ASN A 256 -2.12 -18.55 7.87
N ILE A 257 -2.23 -17.40 8.51
CA ILE A 257 -2.79 -16.19 7.91
C ILE A 257 -1.74 -15.11 8.02
N LEU A 258 -1.26 -14.66 6.87
CA LEU A 258 -0.27 -13.59 6.81
C LEU A 258 -0.99 -12.27 6.65
N GLU A 259 -0.81 -11.39 7.65
CA GLU A 259 -1.46 -10.08 7.66
C GLU A 259 -0.46 -8.97 7.44
N ALA A 260 -0.61 -8.26 6.33
CA ALA A 260 0.17 -7.07 6.05
C ALA A 260 -0.67 -5.80 6.08
N ASP A 261 -0.01 -4.74 6.52
CA ASP A 261 -0.49 -3.37 6.59
C ASP A 261 -0.11 -2.58 5.33
N GLY A 262 -1.03 -1.74 4.88
CA GLY A 262 -0.76 -0.73 3.85
C GLY A 262 0.10 0.42 4.34
N VAL A 263 0.73 1.11 3.39
CA VAL A 263 1.53 2.33 3.52
C VAL A 263 0.62 3.53 3.66
N VAL A 264 0.68 4.21 4.82
CA VAL A 264 -0.25 5.25 5.30
C VAL A 264 -0.45 6.41 4.31
N ASN A 265 0.56 6.75 3.51
CA ASN A 265 0.58 7.94 2.65
C ASN A 265 0.10 7.68 1.21
N GLN A 266 -0.60 6.56 0.96
CA GLN A 266 -1.14 6.26 -0.37
C GLN A 266 -2.54 5.66 -0.26
N PRO A 267 -3.40 5.84 -1.28
CA PRO A 267 -4.66 5.11 -1.35
C PRO A 267 -4.39 3.59 -1.46
N PRO A 268 -5.37 2.72 -1.16
CA PRO A 268 -5.18 1.28 -1.23
C PRO A 268 -4.75 0.75 -2.61
N ASP A 269 -5.21 1.37 -3.69
CA ASP A 269 -4.82 1.12 -5.09
C ASP A 269 -3.58 1.92 -5.51
N GLY A 270 -2.95 2.63 -4.58
CA GLY A 270 -1.69 3.32 -4.78
C GLY A 270 -0.55 2.34 -5.08
N PRO A 271 0.50 2.80 -5.76
CA PRO A 271 1.57 1.95 -6.27
C PRO A 271 2.33 1.15 -5.21
N ASP A 272 2.68 1.76 -4.07
CA ASP A 272 3.42 1.09 -3.01
C ASP A 272 2.52 0.09 -2.30
N ASN A 273 1.25 0.44 -2.10
CA ASN A 273 0.27 -0.52 -1.58
C ASN A 273 0.08 -1.70 -2.54
N LEU A 274 -0.08 -1.47 -3.84
CA LEU A 274 -0.17 -2.54 -4.84
C LEU A 274 1.09 -3.42 -4.85
N ARG A 275 2.28 -2.81 -4.82
CA ARG A 275 3.56 -3.54 -4.75
C ARG A 275 3.65 -4.37 -3.47
N TRP A 276 3.46 -3.76 -2.31
CA TRP A 276 3.52 -4.47 -1.03
C TRP A 276 2.48 -5.57 -0.94
N MET A 277 1.29 -5.34 -1.50
CA MET A 277 0.26 -6.37 -1.51
C MET A 277 0.62 -7.54 -2.42
N ARG A 278 1.29 -7.30 -3.56
CA ARG A 278 1.89 -8.39 -4.37
C ARG A 278 3.00 -9.12 -3.62
N VAL A 279 3.90 -8.41 -2.94
CA VAL A 279 4.95 -9.00 -2.09
C VAL A 279 4.34 -9.97 -1.08
N TRP A 280 3.41 -9.50 -0.26
CA TRP A 280 2.85 -10.31 0.82
C TRP A 280 1.96 -11.45 0.31
N THR A 281 1.24 -11.23 -0.80
CA THR A 281 0.46 -12.28 -1.46
C THR A 281 1.39 -13.39 -1.99
N THR A 282 2.43 -13.03 -2.73
CA THR A 282 3.33 -14.02 -3.35
C THR A 282 4.25 -14.68 -2.32
N LEU A 283 4.67 -13.98 -1.28
CA LEU A 283 5.34 -14.57 -0.12
C LEU A 283 4.45 -15.65 0.51
N SER A 284 3.18 -15.33 0.80
CA SER A 284 2.22 -16.30 1.32
C SER A 284 2.06 -17.50 0.38
N LEU A 285 1.80 -17.28 -0.91
CA LEU A 285 1.61 -18.35 -1.90
C LEU A 285 2.83 -19.26 -2.04
N THR A 286 4.03 -18.68 -2.04
CA THR A 286 5.27 -19.44 -2.19
C THR A 286 5.64 -20.22 -0.93
N HIS A 287 5.24 -19.75 0.26
CA HIS A 287 5.66 -20.33 1.55
C HIS A 287 4.57 -21.13 2.26
N SER A 288 3.31 -21.00 1.86
CA SER A 288 2.15 -21.46 2.63
C SER A 288 1.01 -21.93 1.73
N ASP A 289 0.18 -22.85 2.24
CA ASP A 289 -1.16 -23.10 1.67
C ASP A 289 -2.23 -22.30 2.40
N GLY A 290 -1.82 -21.45 3.34
CA GLY A 290 -2.68 -20.62 4.16
C GLY A 290 -3.24 -19.44 3.38
N TYR A 291 -3.48 -18.37 4.13
CA TYR A 291 -4.33 -17.28 3.72
C TYR A 291 -3.57 -15.96 3.81
N SER A 292 -3.92 -15.01 2.96
CA SER A 292 -3.46 -13.62 3.10
C SER A 292 -4.61 -12.73 3.50
N ILE A 293 -4.30 -11.70 4.28
CA ILE A 293 -5.23 -10.64 4.65
C ILE A 293 -4.44 -9.32 4.62
N LEU A 294 -4.95 -8.32 3.92
CA LEU A 294 -4.21 -7.08 3.68
C LEU A 294 -5.03 -5.89 4.13
N ARG A 295 -4.53 -5.22 5.16
CA ARG A 295 -5.17 -4.10 5.83
C ARG A 295 -4.88 -2.82 5.07
N SER A 296 -5.91 -2.04 4.78
CA SER A 296 -5.79 -0.75 4.11
C SER A 296 -4.88 0.19 4.91
N PRO A 297 -4.14 1.06 4.19
CA PRO A 297 -3.30 2.09 4.79
C PRO A 297 -4.12 3.06 5.64
N GLY A 298 -3.53 3.55 6.73
CA GLY A 298 -4.07 4.65 7.52
C GLY A 298 -3.36 4.81 8.86
N GLU A 299 -3.63 5.90 9.57
CA GLU A 299 -3.35 6.07 10.99
C GLU A 299 -4.59 5.82 11.84
N TYR A 300 -4.39 5.35 13.07
CA TYR A 300 -5.49 5.12 14.02
C TYR A 300 -6.25 6.45 14.25
N GLY A 301 -7.50 6.50 13.81
CA GLY A 301 -8.44 7.57 14.22
C GLY A 301 -8.61 8.77 13.29
N GLU A 302 -7.93 8.87 12.15
CA GLU A 302 -8.17 9.97 11.19
C GLU A 302 -9.13 9.56 10.07
N TYR A 303 -10.33 10.15 10.10
CA TYR A 303 -11.33 10.09 9.04
C TYR A 303 -10.99 11.19 8.03
N LYS A 304 -10.32 10.89 6.92
CA LYS A 304 -10.22 11.85 5.80
C LYS A 304 -11.42 11.66 4.89
N GLU A 305 -12.40 12.56 4.99
CA GLU A 305 -13.48 12.66 3.99
C GLU A 305 -12.87 13.07 2.65
N VAL A 306 -12.59 12.11 1.79
CA VAL A 306 -12.43 12.37 0.35
C VAL A 306 -13.82 12.25 -0.27
N PRO A 307 -14.32 13.24 -1.03
CA PRO A 307 -15.61 13.14 -1.69
C PRO A 307 -15.71 11.85 -2.53
N GLY A 308 -16.55 10.91 -2.10
CA GLY A 308 -16.75 9.61 -2.77
C GLY A 308 -16.01 8.41 -2.16
N VAL A 309 -15.15 8.60 -1.15
CA VAL A 309 -14.44 7.52 -0.45
C VAL A 309 -14.60 7.68 1.06
N TYR A 310 -15.39 6.81 1.70
CA TYR A 310 -15.48 6.73 3.16
C TYR A 310 -14.70 5.52 3.68
N GLN A 311 -13.38 5.57 3.78
CA GLN A 311 -12.60 4.46 4.38
C GLN A 311 -12.09 4.82 5.77
N GLN A 312 -12.20 3.88 6.71
CA GLN A 312 -11.61 3.94 8.04
C GLN A 312 -10.31 3.12 8.10
N TYR A 313 -9.42 3.51 8.99
CA TYR A 313 -8.29 2.68 9.42
C TYR A 313 -8.74 1.25 9.77
N GLY A 314 -8.12 0.25 9.13
CA GLY A 314 -8.43 -1.17 9.37
C GLY A 314 -9.44 -1.79 8.39
N ASP A 315 -9.95 -1.03 7.42
CA ASP A 315 -10.66 -1.60 6.27
C ASP A 315 -9.71 -2.47 5.43
N HIS A 316 -10.24 -3.40 4.63
CA HIS A 316 -9.41 -4.23 3.75
C HIS A 316 -9.89 -4.12 2.32
N THR A 317 -8.93 -4.12 1.39
CA THR A 317 -9.18 -3.91 -0.04
C THR A 317 -9.01 -5.24 -0.79
N TRP A 318 -9.95 -5.54 -1.68
CA TRP A 318 -9.85 -6.65 -2.63
C TRP A 318 -9.10 -6.13 -3.84
N TYR A 319 -7.96 -6.75 -4.13
CA TYR A 319 -7.13 -6.37 -5.26
C TYR A 319 -7.51 -7.21 -6.48
N ASP A 320 -7.57 -6.60 -7.67
CA ASP A 320 -7.99 -7.28 -8.90
C ASP A 320 -7.16 -8.53 -9.21
N PHE A 321 -5.87 -8.53 -8.85
CA PHE A 321 -5.00 -9.69 -9.02
C PHE A 321 -5.42 -10.90 -8.16
N TYR A 322 -6.32 -10.76 -7.19
CA TYR A 322 -6.91 -11.87 -6.44
C TYR A 322 -7.96 -12.66 -7.21
N ASP A 323 -8.48 -12.12 -8.32
CA ASP A 323 -9.38 -12.87 -9.18
C ASP A 323 -8.63 -13.88 -10.08
N ALA A 324 -7.29 -13.92 -10.00
CA ALA A 324 -6.47 -14.91 -10.71
C ALA A 324 -6.70 -16.33 -10.17
N ASP A 325 -7.07 -17.27 -11.04
CA ASP A 325 -7.21 -18.68 -10.66
C ASP A 325 -5.90 -19.46 -10.88
N LEU A 326 -5.03 -19.49 -9.87
CA LEU A 326 -3.84 -20.35 -9.87
C LEU A 326 -4.21 -21.84 -9.73
N GLY A 327 -5.44 -22.17 -9.32
CA GLY A 327 -5.90 -23.53 -9.08
C GLY A 327 -5.34 -24.10 -7.77
N LYS A 328 -4.71 -25.29 -7.80
CA LYS A 328 -4.20 -25.99 -6.61
C LYS A 328 -2.67 -25.95 -6.55
N PRO A 329 -2.05 -25.92 -5.36
CA PRO A 329 -0.59 -26.00 -5.25
C PRO A 329 -0.08 -27.37 -5.74
N VAL A 330 0.99 -27.34 -6.54
CA VAL A 330 1.69 -28.53 -7.05
C VAL A 330 3.16 -28.50 -6.59
N GLY A 331 3.74 -27.30 -6.53
CA GLY A 331 5.10 -27.06 -6.08
C GLY A 331 5.27 -27.08 -4.56
N VAL A 332 6.52 -27.24 -4.14
CA VAL A 332 6.90 -27.32 -2.72
C VAL A 332 6.93 -25.92 -2.10
N LYS A 333 6.47 -25.80 -0.84
CA LYS A 333 6.54 -24.56 -0.06
C LYS A 333 8.00 -24.13 0.17
N GLY A 334 8.27 -22.83 0.06
CA GLY A 334 9.59 -22.25 0.29
C GLY A 334 10.65 -22.69 -0.73
N GLN A 335 10.23 -23.16 -1.91
CA GLN A 335 11.15 -23.53 -2.97
C GLN A 335 11.90 -22.28 -3.46
N ARG A 336 13.22 -22.30 -3.29
CA ARG A 336 14.14 -21.27 -3.80
C ARG A 336 14.48 -21.55 -5.25
N CYS A 337 14.67 -20.49 -6.02
CA CYS A 337 15.30 -20.60 -7.34
C CYS A 337 16.79 -20.90 -7.18
N ASP A 338 17.30 -21.83 -7.99
CA ASP A 338 18.70 -22.25 -7.91
C ASP A 338 19.66 -21.07 -8.09
N GLY A 339 20.63 -20.95 -7.19
CA GLY A 339 21.68 -19.93 -7.25
C GLY A 339 21.25 -18.50 -6.92
N CYS A 340 19.99 -18.28 -6.50
CA CYS A 340 19.50 -16.94 -6.14
C CYS A 340 18.91 -16.93 -4.72
N GLU A 341 19.63 -16.33 -3.78
CA GLU A 341 19.09 -16.08 -2.44
C GLU A 341 17.97 -15.03 -2.51
N GLY A 342 16.88 -15.25 -1.76
CA GLY A 342 15.75 -14.32 -1.72
C GLY A 342 14.79 -14.39 -2.92
N LEU A 343 14.96 -15.35 -3.83
CA LEU A 343 14.02 -15.60 -4.93
C LEU A 343 13.31 -16.94 -4.74
N PHE A 344 11.99 -16.90 -4.70
CA PHE A 344 11.13 -18.06 -4.44
C PHE A 344 10.12 -18.24 -5.56
N ILE A 345 9.83 -19.49 -5.86
CA ILE A 345 8.85 -19.87 -6.88
C ILE A 345 8.04 -21.05 -6.38
N ARG A 346 6.74 -21.03 -6.67
CA ARG A 346 5.89 -22.19 -6.42
C ARG A 346 4.91 -22.42 -7.56
N GLU A 347 4.88 -23.65 -8.04
CA GLU A 347 3.94 -24.07 -9.08
C GLU A 347 2.55 -24.36 -8.50
N PHE A 348 1.54 -23.97 -9.24
CA PHE A 348 0.14 -24.33 -9.07
C PHE A 348 -0.39 -24.96 -10.37
N THR A 349 -1.56 -25.60 -10.31
CA THR A 349 -2.12 -26.33 -11.47
C THR A 349 -2.27 -25.42 -12.69
N ASN A 350 -2.68 -24.17 -12.49
CA ASN A 350 -2.95 -23.23 -13.56
C ASN A 350 -1.86 -22.16 -13.70
N GLY A 351 -0.76 -22.21 -12.94
CA GLY A 351 0.17 -21.10 -12.92
C GLY A 351 1.34 -21.22 -11.95
N TRP A 352 2.00 -20.09 -11.68
CA TRP A 352 3.09 -19.97 -10.72
C TRP A 352 2.92 -18.72 -9.87
N ALA A 353 3.39 -18.75 -8.63
CA ALA A 353 3.65 -17.55 -7.84
C ALA A 353 5.17 -17.39 -7.68
N VAL A 354 5.66 -16.16 -7.84
CA VAL A 354 7.07 -15.82 -7.71
C VAL A 354 7.21 -14.63 -6.79
N TYR A 355 8.13 -14.75 -5.84
CA TYR A 355 8.41 -13.74 -4.83
C TYR A 355 9.91 -13.42 -4.83
N ASN A 356 10.27 -12.13 -4.97
CA ASN A 356 11.65 -11.69 -5.02
C ASN A 356 11.93 -10.63 -3.94
N ARG A 357 12.92 -10.94 -3.10
CA ARG A 357 13.57 -10.03 -2.15
C ARG A 357 15.09 -10.22 -2.18
N SER A 358 15.66 -10.47 -3.36
CA SER A 358 17.08 -10.81 -3.51
C SER A 358 18.04 -9.62 -3.42
N GLY A 359 17.54 -8.39 -3.25
CA GLY A 359 18.32 -7.15 -3.29
C GLY A 359 18.45 -6.54 -4.69
N GLN A 360 17.93 -7.23 -5.73
CA GLN A 360 18.00 -6.78 -7.12
C GLN A 360 16.89 -7.43 -7.99
N PRO A 361 16.56 -6.86 -9.16
CA PRO A 361 15.67 -7.51 -10.12
C PRO A 361 16.22 -8.86 -10.56
N GLN A 362 15.35 -9.86 -10.64
CA GLN A 362 15.70 -11.22 -11.04
C GLN A 362 14.99 -11.62 -12.33
N LYS A 363 15.74 -12.29 -13.20
CA LYS A 363 15.23 -12.87 -14.42
C LYS A 363 14.91 -14.35 -14.18
N ILE A 364 13.67 -14.76 -14.44
CA ILE A 364 13.26 -16.16 -14.38
C ILE A 364 12.87 -16.68 -15.76
N GLN A 365 12.89 -18.00 -15.89
CA GLN A 365 12.42 -18.71 -17.07
C GLN A 365 11.36 -19.73 -16.62
N LEU A 366 10.15 -19.63 -17.17
CA LEU A 366 9.04 -20.52 -16.87
C LEU A 366 8.79 -21.52 -18.02
N PRO A 367 8.18 -22.69 -17.73
CA PRO A 367 7.86 -23.69 -18.74
C PRO A 367 6.73 -23.21 -19.66
N GLY A 368 7.10 -22.73 -20.85
CA GLY A 368 6.14 -22.25 -21.85
C GLY A 368 5.74 -20.79 -21.64
N GLN A 369 4.86 -20.29 -22.52
CA GLN A 369 4.38 -18.91 -22.43
C GLN A 369 3.30 -18.80 -21.37
N VAL A 370 3.50 -17.87 -20.44
CA VAL A 370 2.61 -17.59 -19.32
C VAL A 370 2.42 -16.09 -19.20
N THR A 371 1.27 -15.68 -18.66
CA THR A 371 0.90 -14.26 -18.55
C THR A 371 0.99 -13.81 -17.10
N GLY A 372 1.78 -12.78 -16.83
CA GLY A 372 1.83 -12.14 -15.51
C GLY A 372 0.48 -11.49 -15.19
N VAL A 373 -0.07 -11.74 -14.01
CA VAL A 373 -1.40 -11.27 -13.60
C VAL A 373 -1.40 -9.77 -13.42
N ALA A 374 -0.42 -9.20 -12.73
CA ALA A 374 -0.33 -7.77 -12.51
C ALA A 374 0.25 -7.04 -13.72
N SER A 375 1.26 -7.62 -14.36
CA SER A 375 1.98 -7.00 -15.48
C SER A 375 1.29 -7.16 -16.84
N GLY A 376 0.41 -8.14 -17.01
CA GLY A 376 -0.21 -8.49 -18.29
C GLY A 376 0.78 -9.02 -19.35
N ILE A 377 2.03 -9.27 -18.96
CA ILE A 377 3.10 -9.66 -19.87
C ILE A 377 3.05 -11.16 -20.13
N THR A 378 2.89 -11.55 -21.40
CA THR A 378 2.97 -12.95 -21.83
C THR A 378 4.36 -13.27 -22.37
N SER A 379 5.09 -14.15 -21.70
CA SER A 379 6.43 -14.57 -22.13
C SER A 379 6.79 -15.93 -21.52
N THR A 380 7.93 -16.47 -21.92
CA THR A 380 8.57 -17.61 -21.23
C THR A 380 9.61 -17.13 -20.23
N THR A 381 10.06 -15.90 -20.38
CA THR A 381 11.06 -15.24 -19.56
C THR A 381 10.36 -14.10 -18.85
N HIS A 382 10.71 -13.82 -17.59
CA HIS A 382 10.12 -12.68 -16.87
C HIS A 382 11.14 -12.02 -15.98
N ILE A 383 10.93 -10.73 -15.69
CA ILE A 383 11.74 -9.95 -14.76
C ILE A 383 10.87 -9.59 -13.58
N ILE A 384 11.34 -9.96 -12.39
CA ILE A 384 10.68 -9.68 -11.12
C ILE A 384 11.58 -8.72 -10.37
N PRO A 385 11.13 -7.49 -10.06
CA PRO A 385 11.90 -6.52 -9.30
C PRO A 385 12.30 -7.04 -7.93
N ASP A 386 13.27 -6.39 -7.33
CA ASP A 386 13.47 -6.56 -5.89
C ASP A 386 12.28 -6.03 -5.11
N LEU A 387 12.01 -6.65 -3.95
CA LEU A 387 10.89 -6.32 -3.07
C LEU A 387 9.55 -6.26 -3.83
N ASP A 388 9.32 -7.23 -4.71
CA ASP A 388 8.06 -7.42 -5.44
C ASP A 388 7.78 -8.92 -5.65
N GLY A 389 6.60 -9.21 -6.19
CA GLY A 389 6.24 -10.53 -6.66
C GLY A 389 5.22 -10.48 -7.78
N GLU A 390 5.05 -11.61 -8.46
CA GLU A 390 4.09 -11.75 -9.55
C GLU A 390 3.46 -13.14 -9.52
N MET A 391 2.21 -13.21 -9.96
CA MET A 391 1.54 -14.47 -10.28
C MET A 391 1.50 -14.62 -11.80
N TYR A 392 1.69 -15.84 -12.29
CA TYR A 392 1.69 -16.14 -13.71
C TYR A 392 0.63 -17.18 -14.01
N LEU A 393 -0.29 -16.88 -14.92
CA LEU A 393 -1.26 -17.85 -15.40
C LEU A 393 -0.72 -18.55 -16.65
N LYS A 394 -0.87 -19.87 -16.66
CA LYS A 394 -0.79 -20.65 -17.91
C LYS A 394 -1.82 -20.05 -18.85
N LYS A 395 -1.42 -19.72 -20.09
CA LYS A 395 -2.33 -19.22 -21.13
C LYS A 395 -3.61 -20.08 -21.12
N GLU A 396 -4.80 -19.46 -21.20
CA GLU A 396 -6.08 -20.18 -21.05
C GLU A 396 -5.99 -21.54 -21.75
N PRO A 397 -6.18 -22.66 -21.03
CA PRO A 397 -6.20 -23.95 -21.70
C PRO A 397 -7.36 -23.89 -22.70
N ASP A 398 -7.02 -24.03 -23.98
CA ASP A 398 -7.99 -24.36 -25.01
C ASP A 398 -8.94 -25.42 -24.44
N THR A 399 -10.23 -25.12 -24.49
CA THR A 399 -11.30 -26.01 -24.05
C THR A 399 -11.05 -27.38 -24.69
N ILE A 400 -10.81 -28.40 -23.85
CA ILE A 400 -10.64 -29.77 -24.32
C ILE A 400 -11.97 -30.23 -24.91
N VAL A 401 -12.05 -30.25 -26.24
CA VAL A 401 -13.07 -30.98 -26.98
C VAL A 401 -12.37 -32.16 -27.65
N ASP A 402 -12.73 -33.37 -27.24
CA ASP A 402 -12.45 -34.64 -27.92
C ASP A 402 -11.00 -35.14 -28.03
N GLY A 403 -10.18 -34.97 -26.99
CA GLY A 403 -9.03 -35.85 -26.72
C GLY A 403 -7.87 -35.84 -27.75
N THR A 404 -7.91 -34.96 -28.75
CA THR A 404 -6.79 -34.69 -29.65
C THR A 404 -6.10 -33.41 -29.24
N VAL A 405 -4.87 -33.54 -28.74
CA VAL A 405 -3.93 -32.42 -28.58
C VAL A 405 -3.68 -31.85 -29.98
N LYS A 406 -4.29 -30.71 -30.29
CA LYS A 406 -3.76 -29.86 -31.35
C LYS A 406 -2.46 -29.28 -30.79
N VAL A 407 -1.33 -29.86 -31.17
CA VAL A 407 -0.05 -29.14 -31.12
C VAL A 407 -0.22 -28.02 -32.13
N LEU A 408 -0.73 -26.89 -31.64
CA LEU A 408 -0.63 -25.63 -32.34
C LEU A 408 0.85 -25.25 -32.22
N ASP A 409 1.63 -25.63 -33.24
CA ASP A 409 2.84 -24.90 -33.63
C ASP A 409 2.42 -23.45 -33.88
N ILE A 410 2.28 -22.68 -32.81
CA ILE A 410 2.19 -21.24 -32.88
C ILE A 410 3.63 -20.80 -33.02
N GLU A 411 4.05 -20.60 -34.27
CA GLU A 411 5.11 -19.67 -34.61
C GLU A 411 5.00 -18.46 -33.67
N LEU A 412 6.13 -18.06 -33.08
CA LEU A 412 6.28 -16.80 -32.38
C LEU A 412 5.57 -15.71 -33.18
N VAL A 413 4.33 -15.39 -32.81
CA VAL A 413 3.70 -14.16 -33.21
C VAL A 413 4.55 -13.13 -32.51
N ILE A 414 5.51 -12.59 -33.25
CA ILE A 414 6.10 -11.29 -32.97
C ILE A 414 4.87 -10.40 -32.91
N GLU A 415 4.36 -10.11 -31.71
CA GLU A 415 3.34 -9.09 -31.55
C GLU A 415 3.96 -7.84 -32.13
N ASP A 416 3.43 -7.41 -33.27
CA ASP A 416 3.89 -6.20 -33.93
C ASP A 416 3.83 -5.08 -32.88
N PRO A 417 4.98 -4.53 -32.46
CA PRO A 417 5.00 -3.51 -31.42
C PRO A 417 4.16 -2.30 -31.81
N SER A 418 3.86 -2.09 -33.10
CA SER A 418 2.92 -1.06 -33.53
C SER A 418 1.51 -1.17 -32.92
N VAL A 419 1.11 -2.34 -32.43
CA VAL A 419 -0.21 -2.58 -31.81
C VAL A 419 -0.30 -2.04 -30.38
N TRP A 420 0.81 -2.05 -29.62
CA TRP A 420 0.83 -1.65 -28.21
C TRP A 420 1.84 -0.54 -27.89
N MET A 421 2.68 -0.17 -28.85
CA MET A 421 3.58 0.98 -28.86
C MET A 421 3.60 1.58 -30.27
N PRO A 422 2.54 2.30 -30.67
CA PRO A 422 2.32 2.73 -32.05
C PRO A 422 3.34 3.75 -32.57
N ASP A 423 4.00 4.51 -31.68
CA ASP A 423 4.96 5.55 -32.07
C ASP A 423 6.32 4.94 -32.48
N ALA A 424 6.65 5.05 -33.77
CA ALA A 424 7.90 4.50 -34.31
C ALA A 424 9.16 5.19 -33.77
N ALA A 425 9.09 6.48 -33.41
CA ALA A 425 10.22 7.19 -32.81
C ALA A 425 10.47 6.72 -31.37
N LEU A 426 9.39 6.49 -30.61
CA LEU A 426 9.48 5.88 -29.29
C LEU A 426 10.06 4.46 -29.38
N GLN A 427 9.54 3.62 -30.28
CA GLN A 427 10.08 2.28 -30.51
C GLN A 427 11.59 2.32 -30.80
N ALA A 428 12.05 3.25 -31.63
CA ALA A 428 13.46 3.39 -31.98
C ALA A 428 14.32 3.72 -30.73
N VAL A 429 13.90 4.69 -29.92
CA VAL A 429 14.66 5.09 -28.72
C VAL A 429 14.65 4.00 -27.66
N VAL A 430 13.53 3.29 -27.50
CA VAL A 430 13.46 2.15 -26.58
C VAL A 430 14.40 1.04 -27.04
N ARG A 431 14.47 0.74 -28.34
CA ARG A 431 15.44 -0.23 -28.88
C ARG A 431 16.89 0.19 -28.64
N GLU A 432 17.23 1.46 -28.91
CA GLU A 432 18.57 2.01 -28.62
C GLU A 432 18.93 1.84 -27.12
N THR A 433 17.97 2.10 -26.24
CA THR A 433 18.16 2.02 -24.79
C THR A 433 18.33 0.57 -24.33
N LEU A 434 17.50 -0.34 -24.82
CA LEU A 434 17.62 -1.77 -24.55
C LEU A 434 18.94 -2.34 -25.11
N GLU A 435 19.40 -1.85 -26.27
CA GLU A 435 20.69 -2.23 -26.83
C GLU A 435 21.86 -1.80 -25.95
N ALA A 436 21.80 -0.58 -25.39
CA ALA A 436 22.79 -0.12 -24.41
C ALA A 436 22.81 -0.98 -23.12
N LEU A 437 21.71 -1.67 -22.80
CA LEU A 437 21.61 -2.63 -21.70
C LEU A 437 22.05 -4.06 -22.08
N GLY A 438 22.60 -4.25 -23.29
CA GLY A 438 23.17 -5.52 -23.75
C GLY A 438 22.20 -6.44 -24.50
N LEU A 439 21.03 -5.94 -24.92
CA LEU A 439 20.10 -6.69 -25.78
C LEU A 439 20.42 -6.48 -27.26
N PRO A 440 20.35 -7.50 -28.13
CA PRO A 440 20.60 -7.29 -29.56
C PRO A 440 19.59 -6.31 -30.17
N ALA A 441 20.03 -5.37 -31.03
CA ALA A 441 19.14 -4.46 -31.76
C ALA A 441 18.07 -5.20 -32.59
N SER A 442 18.40 -6.40 -33.08
CA SER A 442 17.50 -7.28 -33.83
C SER A 442 16.45 -7.98 -32.96
N ALA A 443 16.56 -7.89 -31.64
CA ALA A 443 15.67 -8.59 -30.74
C ALA A 443 14.26 -7.93 -30.78
N PRO A 444 13.17 -8.72 -30.78
CA PRO A 444 11.81 -8.18 -30.80
C PRO A 444 11.56 -7.22 -29.63
N LEU A 445 10.88 -6.10 -29.89
CA LEU A 445 10.42 -5.23 -28.82
C LEU A 445 9.18 -5.89 -28.18
N THR A 446 9.16 -6.04 -26.87
CA THR A 446 8.09 -6.73 -26.13
C THR A 446 7.81 -5.99 -24.83
N LYS A 447 6.59 -6.10 -24.31
CA LYS A 447 6.21 -5.53 -23.00
C LYS A 447 7.14 -5.99 -21.87
N GLU A 448 7.57 -7.25 -21.88
CA GLU A 448 8.54 -7.79 -20.91
C GLU A 448 9.85 -6.97 -20.87
N LYS A 449 10.36 -6.59 -22.03
CA LYS A 449 11.61 -5.81 -22.10
C LYS A 449 11.44 -4.39 -21.57
N MET A 450 10.21 -3.86 -21.54
CA MET A 450 9.95 -2.55 -20.96
C MET A 450 10.29 -2.51 -19.46
N LEU A 451 10.15 -3.64 -18.74
CA LEU A 451 10.53 -3.76 -17.33
C LEU A 451 12.05 -3.57 -17.08
N GLN A 452 12.90 -3.61 -18.11
CA GLN A 452 14.34 -3.35 -17.96
C GLN A 452 14.68 -1.86 -17.94
N LEU A 453 13.76 -1.01 -18.39
CA LEU A 453 14.02 0.42 -18.50
C LEU A 453 13.97 1.04 -17.10
N THR A 454 15.10 1.57 -16.67
CA THR A 454 15.22 2.40 -15.46
C THR A 454 15.47 3.87 -15.79
N SER A 455 15.96 4.17 -16.99
CA SER A 455 16.15 5.51 -17.53
C SER A 455 15.86 5.50 -19.04
N LEU A 456 15.16 6.50 -19.55
CA LEU A 456 14.87 6.67 -20.98
C LEU A 456 15.06 8.14 -21.40
N LYS A 457 16.07 8.38 -22.23
CA LYS A 457 16.43 9.73 -22.71
C LYS A 457 16.03 9.90 -24.17
N ALA A 458 14.86 10.50 -24.38
CA ALA A 458 14.18 10.58 -25.67
C ALA A 458 13.90 12.03 -26.12
N ASN A 459 14.70 12.99 -25.66
CA ASN A 459 14.56 14.38 -26.07
C ASN A 459 14.76 14.54 -27.59
N HIS A 460 13.94 15.40 -28.22
CA HIS A 460 14.05 15.77 -29.64
C HIS A 460 13.90 14.61 -30.64
N ARG A 461 13.12 13.59 -30.31
CA ARG A 461 12.95 12.40 -31.15
C ARG A 461 11.73 12.45 -32.07
N GLY A 462 10.88 13.46 -31.91
CA GLY A 462 9.65 13.60 -32.68
C GLY A 462 8.55 12.65 -32.22
N ILE A 463 8.62 12.21 -30.96
CA ILE A 463 7.62 11.34 -30.32
C ILE A 463 6.34 12.15 -30.14
N VAL A 464 5.20 11.57 -30.50
CA VAL A 464 3.87 12.17 -30.34
C VAL A 464 2.97 11.33 -29.44
N ASP A 465 3.18 10.01 -29.41
CA ASP A 465 2.40 9.06 -28.63
C ASP A 465 3.35 8.24 -27.73
N ILE A 466 3.04 8.24 -26.43
CA ILE A 466 3.83 7.54 -25.41
C ILE A 466 3.21 6.23 -24.94
N THR A 467 2.13 5.78 -25.61
CA THR A 467 1.53 4.46 -25.39
C THR A 467 2.60 3.37 -25.52
N GLY A 468 2.60 2.44 -24.57
CA GLY A 468 3.61 1.42 -24.37
C GLY A 468 4.57 1.74 -23.21
N LEU A 469 4.70 3.01 -22.78
CA LEU A 469 5.49 3.35 -21.60
C LEU A 469 4.86 2.87 -20.29
N GLU A 470 3.55 2.58 -20.23
CA GLU A 470 2.89 2.03 -19.06
C GLU A 470 3.46 0.67 -18.62
N PHE A 471 4.13 -0.05 -19.53
CA PHE A 471 4.83 -1.30 -19.23
C PHE A 471 6.25 -1.10 -18.67
N ALA A 472 6.78 0.14 -18.68
CA ALA A 472 8.09 0.48 -18.13
C ALA A 472 8.01 0.79 -16.62
N MET A 473 7.42 -0.14 -15.86
CA MET A 473 7.00 0.07 -14.46
C MET A 473 8.13 0.45 -13.48
N PHE A 474 9.39 0.28 -13.87
CA PHE A 474 10.59 0.58 -13.06
C PHE A 474 11.38 1.78 -13.54
N LEU A 475 10.82 2.55 -14.47
CA LEU A 475 11.42 3.76 -14.97
C LEU A 475 11.54 4.80 -13.84
N LYS A 476 12.75 5.30 -13.63
CA LYS A 476 13.08 6.32 -12.62
C LYS A 476 13.34 7.68 -13.25
N GLU A 477 13.91 7.70 -14.44
CA GLU A 477 14.32 8.91 -15.14
C GLU A 477 13.74 8.90 -16.57
N LEU A 478 12.94 9.91 -16.91
CA LEU A 478 12.29 10.02 -18.22
C LEU A 478 12.45 11.44 -18.80
N HIS A 479 13.13 11.53 -19.94
CA HIS A 479 13.32 12.79 -20.65
C HIS A 479 12.64 12.73 -22.02
N LEU A 480 11.59 13.53 -22.18
CA LEU A 480 10.73 13.59 -23.35
C LEU A 480 10.63 15.01 -23.91
N GLY A 481 11.53 15.92 -23.53
CA GLY A 481 11.50 17.31 -23.94
C GLY A 481 11.95 17.59 -25.38
N GLY A 482 11.83 18.85 -25.78
CA GLY A 482 12.33 19.36 -27.05
C GLY A 482 11.32 19.32 -28.18
N ARG A 483 11.61 18.50 -29.21
CA ARG A 483 10.80 18.41 -30.46
C ARG A 483 9.72 17.33 -30.42
N ASN A 484 9.50 16.71 -29.26
CA ASN A 484 8.38 15.80 -29.07
C ASN A 484 7.08 16.62 -28.99
N ARG A 485 5.92 16.00 -29.23
CA ARG A 485 4.59 16.62 -29.16
C ARG A 485 3.63 15.71 -28.42
N ILE A 486 3.91 15.51 -27.15
CA ILE A 486 3.13 14.63 -26.30
C ILE A 486 1.94 15.42 -25.78
N THR A 487 0.74 14.93 -26.04
CA THR A 487 -0.51 15.57 -25.58
C THR A 487 -1.29 14.70 -24.60
N ASP A 488 -0.87 13.45 -24.41
CA ASP A 488 -1.49 12.51 -23.49
C ASP A 488 -0.45 11.92 -22.56
N LEU A 489 -0.66 12.09 -21.25
CA LEU A 489 0.22 11.60 -20.19
C LEU A 489 -0.32 10.35 -19.47
N HIS A 490 -1.50 9.82 -19.85
CA HIS A 490 -2.09 8.65 -19.20
C HIS A 490 -1.17 7.42 -19.12
N PRO A 491 -0.32 7.12 -20.14
CA PRO A 491 0.66 6.02 -20.05
C PRO A 491 1.64 6.15 -18.88
N LEU A 492 1.80 7.34 -18.29
CA LEU A 492 2.69 7.58 -17.16
C LEU A 492 2.01 7.38 -15.79
N ALA A 493 0.68 7.26 -15.73
CA ALA A 493 -0.10 7.38 -14.48
C ALA A 493 0.32 6.43 -13.35
N ASN A 494 0.84 5.26 -13.70
CA ASN A 494 1.25 4.22 -12.75
C ASN A 494 2.78 3.99 -12.72
N LEU A 495 3.58 4.89 -13.30
CA LEU A 495 5.05 4.80 -13.30
C LEU A 495 5.65 5.43 -12.04
N THR A 496 5.23 4.91 -10.90
CA THR A 496 5.41 5.54 -9.59
C THR A 496 6.82 5.42 -9.00
N HIS A 497 7.70 4.74 -9.71
CA HIS A 497 9.14 4.74 -9.45
C HIS A 497 9.86 5.93 -10.09
N LEU A 498 9.16 6.75 -10.88
CA LEU A 498 9.70 7.98 -11.47
C LEU A 498 10.12 8.96 -10.38
N THR A 499 11.38 9.36 -10.42
CA THR A 499 11.95 10.43 -9.60
C THR A 499 12.30 11.66 -10.44
N GLN A 500 12.47 11.50 -11.75
CA GLN A 500 12.78 12.59 -12.67
C GLN A 500 11.93 12.50 -13.94
N LEU A 501 11.19 13.56 -14.23
CA LEU A 501 10.34 13.67 -15.42
C LEU A 501 10.55 15.03 -16.09
N HIS A 502 10.97 15.01 -17.36
CA HIS A 502 11.19 16.22 -18.13
C HIS A 502 10.39 16.19 -19.44
N ILE A 503 9.34 16.99 -19.52
CA ILE A 503 8.47 17.14 -20.69
C ILE A 503 8.32 18.64 -20.99
N TRP A 504 9.30 19.21 -21.68
CA TRP A 504 9.26 20.61 -22.12
C TRP A 504 9.20 20.72 -23.63
N HIS A 505 8.58 21.78 -24.16
CA HIS A 505 8.54 22.03 -25.61
C HIS A 505 9.42 23.20 -26.01
N ARG A 506 9.94 23.13 -27.25
CA ARG A 506 10.55 24.30 -27.91
C ARG A 506 9.65 24.80 -29.02
N GLU A 507 9.46 26.10 -29.08
CA GLU A 507 8.81 26.75 -30.22
C GLU A 507 9.66 26.52 -31.48
N VAL A 508 9.02 26.02 -32.54
CA VAL A 508 9.66 25.77 -33.83
C VAL A 508 8.76 26.37 -34.91
N ALA A 509 9.33 27.21 -35.76
CA ALA A 509 8.60 27.87 -36.85
C ALA A 509 7.82 26.85 -37.69
N GLY A 510 6.51 27.07 -37.83
CA GLY A 510 5.60 26.20 -38.57
C GLY A 510 4.99 25.04 -37.76
N MET A 511 5.21 24.99 -36.45
CA MET A 511 4.61 23.98 -35.55
C MET A 511 3.63 24.67 -34.60
N SER A 512 2.39 24.14 -34.50
CA SER A 512 1.41 24.62 -33.51
C SER A 512 1.89 24.31 -32.09
N PRO A 513 1.73 25.25 -31.14
CA PRO A 513 2.10 25.02 -29.74
C PRO A 513 1.23 23.93 -29.12
N VAL A 514 1.77 23.22 -28.13
CA VAL A 514 0.96 22.42 -27.21
C VAL A 514 0.27 23.39 -26.27
N THR A 515 -1.04 23.22 -26.09
CA THR A 515 -1.84 24.10 -25.25
C THR A 515 -2.70 23.24 -24.33
N ASN A 516 -2.80 23.61 -23.05
CA ASN A 516 -3.63 22.95 -22.05
C ASN A 516 -3.29 21.46 -21.87
N LEU A 517 -2.01 21.13 -21.69
CA LEU A 517 -1.63 19.76 -21.35
C LEU A 517 -2.26 19.35 -20.02
N ASP A 518 -3.02 18.23 -20.03
CA ASP A 518 -3.57 17.64 -18.81
C ASP A 518 -2.48 16.89 -18.04
N ILE A 519 -2.18 17.37 -16.84
CA ILE A 519 -1.18 16.78 -15.95
C ILE A 519 -1.79 15.96 -14.80
N SER A 520 -3.10 15.69 -14.82
CA SER A 520 -3.76 14.83 -13.83
C SER A 520 -3.14 13.42 -13.68
N PRO A 521 -2.59 12.78 -14.74
CA PRO A 521 -1.88 11.51 -14.59
C PRO A 521 -0.64 11.57 -13.68
N LEU A 522 -0.08 12.76 -13.43
CA LEU A 522 1.11 12.92 -12.59
C LEU A 522 0.81 12.89 -11.09
N SER A 523 -0.46 13.03 -10.69
CA SER A 523 -0.89 13.15 -9.28
C SER A 523 -0.47 11.99 -8.36
N ARG A 524 -0.21 10.80 -8.92
CA ARG A 524 0.19 9.60 -8.17
C ARG A 524 1.70 9.36 -8.17
N LEU A 525 2.48 10.21 -8.82
CA LEU A 525 3.94 10.06 -8.94
C LEU A 525 4.66 10.70 -7.74
N ILE A 526 4.26 10.33 -6.53
CA ILE A 526 4.65 11.01 -5.28
C ILE A 526 6.15 10.97 -4.98
N ASN A 527 6.90 10.12 -5.68
CA ASN A 527 8.36 10.01 -5.57
C ASN A 527 9.11 10.97 -6.50
N LEU A 528 8.43 11.85 -7.25
CA LEU A 528 9.06 12.82 -8.13
C LEU A 528 9.89 13.84 -7.33
N GLU A 529 11.17 13.92 -7.64
CA GLU A 529 12.11 14.90 -7.10
C GLU A 529 12.35 16.06 -8.08
N ARG A 530 12.30 15.77 -9.39
CA ARG A 530 12.57 16.75 -10.47
C ARG A 530 11.49 16.67 -11.52
N LEU A 531 10.83 17.81 -11.76
CA LEU A 531 9.77 17.93 -12.74
C LEU A 531 9.99 19.19 -13.60
N SER A 532 10.06 19.00 -14.91
CA SER A 532 10.18 20.06 -15.91
C SER A 532 9.01 19.96 -16.88
N LEU A 533 8.14 20.97 -16.88
CA LEU A 533 6.93 21.07 -17.69
C LEU A 533 6.84 22.43 -18.41
N GLU A 534 7.97 22.99 -18.80
CA GLU A 534 8.06 24.29 -19.46
C GLU A 534 7.38 24.25 -20.85
N ASN A 535 6.65 25.32 -21.19
CA ASN A 535 6.02 25.51 -22.50
C ASN A 535 4.98 24.43 -22.87
N ASN A 536 4.04 24.14 -21.97
CA ASN A 536 2.96 23.16 -22.20
C ASN A 536 1.55 23.78 -22.20
N GLY A 537 1.45 25.11 -22.01
CA GLY A 537 0.19 25.82 -21.87
C GLY A 537 -0.65 25.32 -20.68
N ILE A 538 -0.02 24.90 -19.60
CA ILE A 538 -0.68 24.41 -18.38
C ILE A 538 -1.28 25.62 -17.63
N SER A 539 -2.53 25.50 -17.18
CA SER A 539 -3.16 26.49 -16.29
C SER A 539 -3.52 25.90 -14.92
N ASP A 540 -3.88 24.62 -14.88
CA ASP A 540 -4.24 23.91 -13.65
C ASP A 540 -3.06 23.05 -13.17
N ILE A 541 -2.50 23.44 -12.02
CA ILE A 541 -1.41 22.74 -11.34
C ILE A 541 -1.87 22.00 -10.07
N SER A 542 -3.17 21.83 -9.85
CA SER A 542 -3.72 21.06 -8.72
C SER A 542 -3.21 19.61 -8.61
N PRO A 543 -2.85 18.89 -9.69
CA PRO A 543 -2.27 17.56 -9.57
C PRO A 543 -0.90 17.52 -8.86
N LEU A 544 -0.24 18.67 -8.66
CA LEU A 544 1.07 18.73 -8.01
C LEU A 544 1.00 18.77 -6.47
N THR A 545 -0.19 18.93 -5.87
CA THR A 545 -0.35 19.19 -4.42
C THR A 545 0.30 18.12 -3.53
N GLU A 546 0.24 16.85 -3.91
CA GLU A 546 0.73 15.72 -3.10
C GLU A 546 2.18 15.30 -3.46
N LEU A 547 2.87 16.03 -4.35
CA LEU A 547 4.23 15.70 -4.79
C LEU A 547 5.30 16.28 -3.84
N GLU A 548 5.16 16.01 -2.54
CA GLU A 548 5.95 16.63 -1.46
C GLU A 548 7.47 16.38 -1.56
N GLU A 549 7.88 15.36 -2.32
CA GLU A 549 9.29 15.03 -2.58
C GLU A 549 9.96 15.95 -3.64
N LEU A 550 9.20 16.84 -4.30
CA LEU A 550 9.73 17.74 -5.31
C LEU A 550 10.79 18.69 -4.73
N GLN A 551 11.92 18.74 -5.43
CA GLN A 551 13.08 19.57 -5.11
C GLN A 551 13.36 20.60 -6.21
N VAL A 552 13.10 20.23 -7.47
CA VAL A 552 13.29 21.08 -8.66
C VAL A 552 12.00 21.06 -9.47
N LEU A 553 11.42 22.25 -9.68
CA LEU A 553 10.18 22.41 -10.45
C LEU A 553 10.32 23.51 -11.49
N GLY A 554 10.24 23.13 -12.77
CA GLY A 554 10.23 24.03 -13.91
C GLY A 554 8.84 24.11 -14.55
N LEU A 555 8.23 25.29 -14.53
CA LEU A 555 6.88 25.58 -15.02
C LEU A 555 6.84 26.84 -15.90
N SER A 556 7.98 27.27 -16.45
CA SER A 556 8.00 28.49 -17.27
C SER A 556 7.18 28.36 -18.56
N ASP A 557 6.79 29.48 -19.14
CA ASP A 557 6.07 29.55 -20.41
C ASP A 557 4.73 28.79 -20.37
N ASN A 558 3.95 29.01 -19.33
CA ASN A 558 2.63 28.39 -19.15
C ASN A 558 1.54 29.47 -18.95
N ALA A 559 0.35 29.06 -18.53
CA ALA A 559 -0.80 29.94 -18.30
C ALA A 559 -1.28 29.88 -16.84
N ILE A 560 -0.33 29.73 -15.90
CA ILE A 560 -0.60 29.55 -14.47
C ILE A 560 -0.91 30.91 -13.83
N ASP A 561 -1.96 30.98 -13.03
CA ASP A 561 -2.31 32.16 -12.22
C ASP A 561 -2.54 31.85 -10.74
N ASP A 562 -2.83 30.58 -10.38
CA ASP A 562 -2.98 30.10 -9.01
C ASP A 562 -1.80 29.22 -8.57
N LEU A 563 -1.13 29.65 -7.49
CA LEU A 563 -0.01 28.93 -6.86
C LEU A 563 -0.42 28.15 -5.60
N SER A 564 -1.70 28.13 -5.23
CA SER A 564 -2.19 27.42 -4.03
C SER A 564 -1.76 25.95 -3.96
N PRO A 565 -1.63 25.19 -5.07
CA PRO A 565 -1.16 23.80 -5.02
C PRO A 565 0.30 23.63 -4.57
N LEU A 566 1.11 24.69 -4.59
CA LEU A 566 2.54 24.62 -4.27
C LEU A 566 2.85 24.79 -2.77
N VAL A 567 1.87 25.19 -1.95
CA VAL A 567 2.08 25.55 -0.53
C VAL A 567 2.77 24.44 0.28
N GLY A 568 2.47 23.18 -0.02
CA GLY A 568 2.96 21.99 0.67
C GLY A 568 4.35 21.51 0.24
N LEU A 569 4.91 22.02 -0.87
CA LEU A 569 6.13 21.50 -1.50
C LEU A 569 7.41 22.01 -0.83
N LYS A 570 7.55 21.75 0.48
CA LYS A 570 8.59 22.34 1.34
C LYS A 570 10.02 21.91 1.00
N LYS A 571 10.21 20.89 0.17
CA LYS A 571 11.53 20.41 -0.28
C LYS A 571 12.08 21.13 -1.51
N LEU A 572 11.29 22.02 -2.13
CA LEU A 572 11.74 22.82 -3.27
C LEU A 572 12.93 23.71 -2.89
N HIS A 573 14.01 23.58 -3.65
CA HIS A 573 15.15 24.50 -3.64
C HIS A 573 15.29 25.27 -4.96
N HIS A 574 14.72 24.76 -6.07
CA HIS A 574 14.67 25.46 -7.36
C HIS A 574 13.25 25.50 -7.90
N LEU A 575 12.75 26.71 -8.21
CA LEU A 575 11.42 26.95 -8.76
C LEU A 575 11.49 27.97 -9.91
N ASN A 576 11.09 27.55 -11.11
CA ASN A 576 10.97 28.44 -12.26
C ASN A 576 9.49 28.59 -12.67
N LEU A 577 8.98 29.80 -12.54
CA LEU A 577 7.61 30.24 -12.85
C LEU A 577 7.59 31.39 -13.87
N SER A 578 8.71 31.67 -14.55
CA SER A 578 8.77 32.76 -15.53
C SER A 578 7.74 32.59 -16.64
N ASP A 579 7.31 33.69 -17.28
CA ASP A 579 6.40 33.66 -18.43
C ASP A 579 5.06 32.96 -18.12
N ASN A 580 4.38 33.43 -17.08
CA ASN A 580 3.07 32.95 -16.63
C ASN A 580 2.10 34.13 -16.41
N SER A 581 0.95 33.90 -15.76
CA SER A 581 -0.07 34.91 -15.48
C SER A 581 -0.27 35.15 -13.97
N ILE A 582 0.79 34.97 -13.18
CA ILE A 582 0.76 35.01 -11.72
C ILE A 582 0.68 36.45 -11.21
N LYS A 583 -0.27 36.72 -10.30
CA LYS A 583 -0.47 38.03 -9.67
C LYS A 583 -0.19 38.04 -8.17
N ASP A 584 -0.17 36.87 -7.54
CA ASP A 584 -0.03 36.71 -6.10
C ASP A 584 0.96 35.59 -5.79
N PHE A 585 2.08 35.95 -5.14
CA PHE A 585 3.11 35.02 -4.70
C PHE A 585 2.96 34.59 -3.23
N SER A 586 1.90 35.01 -2.53
CA SER A 586 1.63 34.61 -1.14
C SER A 586 1.65 33.10 -0.90
N PRO A 587 1.15 32.24 -1.80
CA PRO A 587 1.19 30.79 -1.60
C PRO A 587 2.61 30.21 -1.47
N ILE A 588 3.62 30.83 -2.06
CA ILE A 588 5.01 30.34 -2.02
C ILE A 588 5.87 30.98 -0.93
N ALA A 589 5.33 31.94 -0.17
CA ALA A 589 6.02 32.62 0.93
C ALA A 589 6.56 31.65 2.01
N GLY A 590 5.92 30.50 2.17
CA GLY A 590 6.31 29.47 3.14
C GLY A 590 7.31 28.44 2.62
N LEU A 591 7.87 28.59 1.42
CA LEU A 591 8.86 27.67 0.85
C LEU A 591 10.28 28.07 1.26
N THR A 592 10.57 28.02 2.56
CA THR A 592 11.80 28.58 3.14
C THR A 592 13.10 27.87 2.74
N ASN A 593 13.02 26.72 2.07
CA ASN A 593 14.19 26.01 1.51
C ASN A 593 14.52 26.46 0.08
N LEU A 594 13.76 27.40 -0.50
CA LEU A 594 13.98 27.88 -1.85
C LEU A 594 15.29 28.67 -1.93
N GLU A 595 16.17 28.25 -2.83
CA GLU A 595 17.48 28.86 -3.10
C GLU A 595 17.49 29.57 -4.45
N GLU A 596 16.71 29.07 -5.43
CA GLU A 596 16.60 29.61 -6.77
C GLU A 596 15.12 29.84 -7.14
N LEU A 597 14.76 31.07 -7.48
CA LEU A 597 13.39 31.47 -7.86
C LEU A 597 13.40 32.38 -9.09
N TRP A 598 12.80 31.93 -10.19
CA TRP A 598 12.64 32.72 -11.41
C TRP A 598 11.15 32.98 -11.65
N ILE A 599 10.78 34.26 -11.74
CA ILE A 599 9.40 34.75 -11.84
C ILE A 599 9.23 35.88 -12.88
N GLU A 600 10.22 36.07 -13.75
CA GLU A 600 10.20 37.05 -14.85
C GLU A 600 8.94 36.90 -15.70
N ASN A 601 8.52 37.97 -16.36
CA ASN A 601 7.36 38.02 -17.24
C ASN A 601 6.05 37.54 -16.57
N ASN A 602 5.78 37.99 -15.35
CA ASN A 602 4.49 37.79 -14.65
C ASN A 602 3.84 39.14 -14.29
N PRO A 603 2.49 39.22 -14.24
CA PRO A 603 1.77 40.47 -13.96
C PRO A 603 1.73 40.90 -12.48
N ALA A 604 2.45 40.23 -11.58
CA ALA A 604 2.48 40.57 -10.16
C ALA A 604 3.22 41.90 -9.91
N THR A 605 2.71 42.70 -8.98
CA THR A 605 3.30 43.98 -8.58
C THR A 605 3.68 44.05 -7.10
N ASP A 606 3.24 43.08 -6.29
CA ASP A 606 3.55 42.96 -4.87
C ASP A 606 4.46 41.75 -4.65
N PHE A 607 5.68 42.01 -4.19
CA PHE A 607 6.68 40.99 -3.89
C PHE A 607 6.92 40.83 -2.38
N SER A 608 6.13 41.52 -1.54
CA SER A 608 6.15 41.40 -0.07
C SER A 608 6.16 39.97 0.46
N PRO A 609 5.41 39.01 -0.12
CA PRO A 609 5.37 37.66 0.43
C PRO A 609 6.70 36.91 0.27
N LEU A 610 7.57 37.37 -0.63
CA LEU A 610 8.88 36.76 -0.91
C LEU A 610 9.98 37.25 0.03
N SER A 611 9.72 38.30 0.82
CA SER A 611 10.71 38.97 1.69
C SER A 611 11.37 38.07 2.74
N ALA A 612 10.72 36.94 3.08
CA ALA A 612 11.22 35.97 4.06
C ALA A 612 12.09 34.85 3.44
N LEU A 613 12.20 34.79 2.10
CA LEU A 613 12.98 33.78 1.40
C LEU A 613 14.46 34.17 1.33
N ASN A 614 15.36 33.20 1.47
CA ASN A 614 16.80 33.42 1.40
C ASN A 614 17.36 32.92 0.05
N LEU A 615 17.08 33.69 -1.00
CA LEU A 615 17.36 33.32 -2.38
C LEU A 615 18.83 33.64 -2.75
N THR A 616 19.46 32.72 -3.47
CA THR A 616 20.81 32.83 -4.02
C THR A 616 20.82 33.15 -5.53
N ASP A 617 19.77 32.78 -6.25
CA ASP A 617 19.48 33.20 -7.63
C ASP A 617 18.00 33.62 -7.69
N PHE A 618 17.73 34.92 -7.84
CA PHE A 618 16.39 35.48 -7.95
C PHE A 618 16.26 36.27 -9.25
N ARG A 619 15.28 35.92 -10.09
CA ARG A 619 15.04 36.58 -11.37
C ARG A 619 13.62 37.10 -11.45
N SER A 620 13.46 38.38 -11.71
CA SER A 620 12.17 39.08 -11.68
C SER A 620 12.23 40.41 -12.46
N ASP A 621 11.11 40.82 -13.05
CA ASP A 621 10.97 42.09 -13.78
C ASP A 621 10.74 43.28 -12.83
N VAL A 622 11.54 43.42 -11.76
CA VAL A 622 11.43 44.55 -10.81
C VAL A 622 12.11 45.78 -11.40
N ASP A 623 11.69 46.12 -12.61
CA ASP A 623 12.03 47.35 -13.31
C ASP A 623 11.01 48.41 -12.89
N VAL A 624 11.42 49.26 -11.95
CA VAL A 624 10.54 50.31 -11.41
C VAL A 624 10.43 51.52 -12.35
N ASN A 625 11.14 51.47 -13.48
CA ASN A 625 11.28 52.58 -14.40
C ASN A 625 10.78 52.27 -15.82
N ASP A 626 10.31 51.04 -16.04
CA ASP A 626 9.76 50.50 -17.28
C ASP A 626 10.73 50.61 -18.50
N ASP A 627 12.05 50.60 -18.30
CA ASP A 627 13.06 50.59 -19.37
C ASP A 627 13.47 49.18 -19.87
N SER A 628 12.82 48.15 -19.34
CA SER A 628 13.06 46.73 -19.56
C SER A 628 14.44 46.25 -19.10
N VAL A 629 15.12 46.98 -18.22
CA VAL A 629 16.46 46.63 -17.72
C VAL A 629 16.57 46.93 -16.23
N VAL A 630 16.51 45.90 -15.38
CA VAL A 630 16.82 46.06 -13.94
C VAL A 630 18.29 46.43 -13.78
N ASN A 631 18.56 47.65 -13.32
CA ASN A 631 19.90 48.16 -13.15
C ASN A 631 20.02 49.14 -11.97
N ILE A 632 21.16 49.84 -11.90
CA ILE A 632 21.45 50.76 -10.79
C ILE A 632 20.45 51.93 -10.74
N LEU A 633 19.80 52.26 -11.87
CA LEU A 633 18.78 53.28 -11.95
C LEU A 633 17.52 52.87 -11.17
N ASP A 634 17.13 51.61 -11.21
CA ASP A 634 16.01 51.08 -10.41
C ASP A 634 16.29 51.17 -8.91
N LEU A 635 17.51 50.77 -8.50
CA LEU A 635 17.99 50.93 -7.13
C LEU A 635 17.95 52.40 -6.69
N VAL A 636 18.38 53.31 -7.56
CA VAL A 636 18.37 54.74 -7.30
C VAL A 636 16.94 55.29 -7.21
N ILE A 637 16.01 54.79 -8.02
CA ILE A 637 14.61 55.21 -7.99
C ILE A 637 13.95 54.80 -6.68
N VAL A 638 14.14 53.55 -6.25
CA VAL A 638 13.65 53.07 -4.95
C VAL A 638 14.31 53.84 -3.79
N ALA A 639 15.63 54.02 -3.82
CA ALA A 639 16.34 54.80 -2.81
C ALA A 639 15.82 56.25 -2.68
N ASN A 640 15.55 56.90 -3.82
CA ASN A 640 15.03 58.27 -3.87
C ASN A 640 13.55 58.37 -3.49
N ALA A 641 12.87 57.24 -3.39
CA ALA A 641 11.49 57.15 -2.96
C ALA A 641 11.35 56.83 -1.46
N PHE A 642 12.44 56.67 -0.70
CA PHE A 642 12.38 56.38 0.74
C PHE A 642 11.45 57.34 1.50
N GLY A 643 10.50 56.76 2.24
CA GLY A 643 9.46 57.49 2.98
C GLY A 643 8.26 57.93 2.15
N LYS A 644 8.21 57.61 0.85
CA LYS A 644 7.02 57.76 -0.01
C LYS A 644 6.21 56.47 0.00
N THR A 645 5.08 56.47 -0.70
CA THR A 645 4.19 55.31 -0.83
C THR A 645 4.41 54.51 -2.12
N GLU A 646 5.27 54.98 -3.04
CA GLU A 646 5.55 54.30 -4.32
C GLU A 646 6.98 54.61 -4.81
N PRO A 647 7.68 53.67 -5.49
CA PRO A 647 7.26 52.28 -5.74
C PRO A 647 7.41 51.42 -4.48
N ASP A 648 6.29 50.92 -3.96
CA ASP A 648 6.22 50.06 -2.76
C ASP A 648 6.21 48.59 -3.19
N LEU A 649 7.41 48.03 -3.31
CA LEU A 649 7.64 46.69 -3.85
C LEU A 649 7.38 45.60 -2.82
N ASN A 650 7.40 45.95 -1.54
CA ASN A 650 7.09 45.07 -0.44
C ASN A 650 5.72 45.36 0.22
N GLY A 651 4.87 46.18 -0.41
CA GLY A 651 3.48 46.41 -0.02
C GLY A 651 3.26 46.90 1.41
N ASP A 652 4.29 47.41 2.09
CA ASP A 652 4.21 47.81 3.50
C ASP A 652 3.67 49.24 3.71
N GLY A 653 3.34 49.91 2.60
CA GLY A 653 2.81 51.26 2.51
C GLY A 653 3.88 52.34 2.60
N ILE A 654 5.17 51.98 2.71
CA ILE A 654 6.27 52.93 2.81
C ILE A 654 7.56 52.40 2.16
N VAL A 655 7.97 53.06 1.08
CA VAL A 655 9.24 52.72 0.43
C VAL A 655 10.40 52.88 1.42
N ASN A 656 11.17 51.82 1.62
CA ASN A 656 12.28 51.76 2.55
C ASN A 656 13.38 50.79 2.07
N ILE A 657 14.30 50.44 2.97
CA ILE A 657 15.45 49.59 2.64
C ILE A 657 15.03 48.20 2.14
N LEU A 658 13.86 47.70 2.54
CA LEU A 658 13.35 46.41 2.12
C LEU A 658 12.97 46.41 0.64
N ASP A 659 12.34 47.46 0.12
CA ASP A 659 12.09 47.63 -1.33
C ASP A 659 13.38 47.69 -2.12
N LEU A 660 14.40 48.33 -1.57
CA LEU A 660 15.71 48.42 -2.21
C LEU A 660 16.39 47.04 -2.28
N VAL A 661 16.18 46.19 -1.28
CA VAL A 661 16.65 44.80 -1.29
C VAL A 661 15.92 43.98 -2.37
N VAL A 662 14.62 44.22 -2.60
CA VAL A 662 13.88 43.55 -3.69
C VAL A 662 14.54 43.83 -5.04
N VAL A 663 14.83 45.09 -5.36
CA VAL A 663 15.53 45.45 -6.61
C VAL A 663 16.98 44.93 -6.62
N ALA A 664 17.69 45.00 -5.49
CA ALA A 664 19.09 44.59 -5.42
C ALA A 664 19.29 43.08 -5.66
N ASN A 665 18.32 42.26 -5.24
CA ASN A 665 18.34 40.83 -5.48
C ASN A 665 18.03 40.46 -6.94
N ALA A 666 17.47 41.40 -7.72
CA ALA A 666 17.19 41.24 -9.14
C ALA A 666 18.34 41.76 -10.05
N PHE A 667 19.49 42.15 -9.47
CA PHE A 667 20.65 42.76 -10.15
C PHE A 667 21.71 41.77 -10.64
#